data_AF-A0A7C5HQJ8-F1
#
_entry.id   AF-A0A7C5HQJ8-F1
#
_cell.length_a   1.000
_cell.length_b   1.000
_cell.length_c   1.000
_cell.angle_alpha   90.00
_cell.angle_beta   90.00
_cell.angle_gamma   90.00
#
_symmetry.space_group_name_H-M   'P 1'
#
loop_
_entity.id
_entity.type
_entity.pdbx_description
1 polymer ?
#
loop_
_entity_poly.entity_id
_entity_poly.type
_entity_poly.pdbx_seq_one_letter_code
_entity_poly.pdbx_strand_id
1 'polypeptide(L)'
;MAMENFSDIPHWAQRENLISSKKNIIITDVGSTTTKAILLQKEGDEFKLRSLHHAATTVEKPVEDVNIGVFRAIKHIEKETGIPLLESGSTESKIIFNDDTLYLTTSSAGGGLQILVIGLTLFDSASSGKRTAFGAGGVILDTFAIDDKRSSLEQMQAMSVLHPDIILMCGGVDGGAVSPILRLGEILQLANPSPKFGDKTNIPLVFAGNTGARSFIAGLFGKKFDLFIVPNLRPKLTEENLQPAREKIHQLFMDNVMEQAPGYSNLKKIVNDDIIPTPMSVINSLQLISEKLDENVMAVDIGGATTDIFSNILGEYFRTVSANYGMSYSISNVFKDAGYANVKKWLPDGLDDNYITNYIANKMLYPTFNPSTVPQIAIEHAISKEAIRMSKKQHMEMNFNTKEIGFLDKIKMKHKDLENITKAFYIEKAQEAKKFHMYDINILIGAGGVLSHTESNEQALSIIYDGFQPEGITEIWKDKHFISPHLGKLSAVDEKLATKLMTTECFEKIGIAIRPLSQEWKQDKVVLHITVDNMQHIIKVGEQLYIPNKEEDVRSVSIILEKGFYLNEQGKGMKFESDLPLFIDASFEDNFNSENKTMQLFSQFDEVPSIEESFNGFIKQKPIVSGIQEHKVALPYAGNILVKVGDEVSSDSIIGENLFDPPRVYVISLFDKTYLHLNSDNIEKSLLIKEGDEVKFGQRIIEIGDRTFIQELQFQHFYFDAPVRGRVEKINLDSGTIIMREIQDYSTKPKKINVAKKLNVLPKQIKAYMKKGVGDFVYAGDSLASRILDKRTTLPGIVSSPTTGKIKEVNLETGIVTVQYDKDPYQLRAGIKGKVERVEEGIAAIISYNGLTLKGIIGFGTEASGKLKLIEKPSELDNCHEDEILVFTQKIDIEILTKATKKKIKGIITPSINSVDLVQFIGKEIGVALTGNEDIPFPLILTEGFGNFKMNSDYLKTLSENNGKHIYINGHTQIRAGVTRPKMIIY
;
A
#
# COMPACT_ATOMS: atom_id res chain seq x y z
N MET A 1 30.33 31.69 -9.79
CA MET A 1 30.05 32.92 -10.54
C MET A 1 28.75 32.73 -11.30
N ALA A 2 27.68 33.33 -10.80
CA ALA A 2 26.49 33.76 -11.51
C ALA A 2 25.68 34.60 -10.50
N MET A 3 26.16 35.82 -10.27
CA MET A 3 25.33 36.90 -9.73
C MET A 3 24.54 37.42 -10.93
N GLU A 4 23.22 37.41 -10.86
CA GLU A 4 22.39 38.31 -11.66
C GLU A 4 21.00 38.51 -11.01
N ASN A 5 20.69 39.79 -10.77
CA ASN A 5 19.39 40.41 -10.58
C ASN A 5 18.54 40.06 -9.34
N PHE A 6 18.89 40.68 -8.20
CA PHE A 6 17.90 41.04 -7.19
C PHE A 6 17.10 42.27 -7.68
N SER A 7 15.88 42.05 -8.16
CA SER A 7 14.84 43.07 -8.08
C SER A 7 14.20 42.97 -6.69
N ASP A 8 14.46 43.98 -5.85
CA ASP A 8 14.04 44.03 -4.45
C ASP A 8 12.53 44.27 -4.30
N ILE A 9 11.75 43.21 -4.48
CA ILE A 9 10.43 43.04 -3.86
C ILE A 9 10.43 41.62 -3.26
N PRO A 10 10.26 41.46 -1.94
CA PRO A 10 10.16 40.15 -1.33
C PRO A 10 9.12 39.27 -2.03
N HIS A 11 9.37 37.96 -2.15
CA HIS A 11 8.50 37.03 -2.87
C HIS A 11 7.03 37.07 -2.41
N TRP A 12 6.78 37.40 -1.14
CA TRP A 12 5.44 37.64 -0.57
C TRP A 12 4.80 38.95 -1.06
N ALA A 13 5.57 40.03 -1.24
CA ALA A 13 5.10 41.31 -1.73
C ALA A 13 4.83 41.31 -3.25
N GLN A 14 5.43 40.37 -4.00
CA GLN A 14 5.04 40.08 -5.39
C GLN A 14 3.68 39.35 -5.47
N ARG A 15 3.33 38.56 -4.45
CA ARG A 15 2.07 37.79 -4.36
C ARG A 15 0.87 38.63 -3.89
N GLU A 16 1.05 39.57 -2.94
CA GLU A 16 -0.02 40.50 -2.53
C GLU A 16 -0.53 41.37 -3.71
N ASN A 17 0.39 41.84 -4.57
CA ASN A 17 0.03 42.57 -5.78
C ASN A 17 -0.82 41.73 -6.76
N LEU A 18 -0.61 40.40 -6.79
CA LEU A 18 -1.27 39.46 -7.71
C LEU A 18 -2.79 39.34 -7.45
N ILE A 19 -3.21 39.39 -6.18
CA ILE A 19 -4.62 39.28 -5.77
C ILE A 19 -5.33 40.63 -5.90
N SER A 20 -4.67 41.72 -5.52
CA SER A 20 -5.28 43.05 -5.42
C SER A 20 -5.92 43.55 -6.74
N SER A 21 -5.35 43.15 -7.88
CA SER A 21 -5.79 43.52 -9.23
C SER A 21 -6.89 42.63 -9.82
N LYS A 22 -7.28 41.55 -9.13
CA LYS A 22 -8.21 40.54 -9.63
C LYS A 22 -9.58 40.69 -8.97
N LYS A 23 -10.65 40.36 -9.71
CA LYS A 23 -12.03 40.38 -9.18
C LYS A 23 -12.49 39.00 -8.73
N ASN A 24 -11.94 37.95 -9.34
CA ASN A 24 -12.33 36.57 -9.10
C ASN A 24 -11.09 35.74 -8.79
N ILE A 25 -11.20 34.84 -7.80
CA ILE A 25 -10.21 33.80 -7.53
C ILE A 25 -10.90 32.45 -7.72
N ILE A 26 -10.42 31.65 -8.65
CA ILE A 26 -10.81 30.26 -8.82
C ILE A 26 -9.72 29.39 -8.21
N ILE A 27 -10.12 28.55 -7.27
CA ILE A 27 -9.24 27.54 -6.70
C ILE A 27 -9.83 26.18 -7.03
N THR A 28 -9.02 25.27 -7.58
CA THR A 28 -9.42 23.88 -7.79
C THR A 28 -8.61 22.91 -6.94
N ASP A 29 -9.26 21.83 -6.53
CA ASP A 29 -8.60 20.65 -5.96
C ASP A 29 -8.88 19.46 -6.86
N VAL A 30 -7.86 19.00 -7.57
CA VAL A 30 -7.96 17.86 -8.48
C VAL A 30 -7.70 16.57 -7.70
N GLY A 31 -8.77 16.05 -7.07
CA GLY A 31 -8.75 14.78 -6.32
C GLY A 31 -8.68 13.54 -7.22
N SER A 32 -8.53 12.34 -6.62
CA SER A 32 -8.46 11.07 -7.37
C SER A 32 -9.78 10.67 -8.04
N THR A 33 -10.92 10.95 -7.40
CA THR A 33 -12.27 10.63 -7.90
C THR A 33 -13.03 11.88 -8.36
N THR A 34 -12.82 13.00 -7.67
CA THR A 34 -13.61 14.23 -7.84
C THR A 34 -12.69 15.44 -7.89
N THR A 35 -12.90 16.29 -8.90
CA THR A 35 -12.29 17.61 -9.01
C THR A 35 -13.26 18.65 -8.45
N LYS A 36 -12.84 19.42 -7.46
CA LYS A 36 -13.66 20.45 -6.80
C LYS A 36 -13.17 21.84 -7.17
N ALA A 37 -14.07 22.77 -7.38
CA ALA A 37 -13.77 24.16 -7.70
C ALA A 37 -14.52 25.08 -6.75
N ILE A 38 -13.84 26.11 -6.25
CA ILE A 38 -14.47 27.22 -5.53
C ILE A 38 -14.22 28.53 -6.26
N LEU A 39 -15.21 29.42 -6.22
CA LEU A 39 -15.11 30.80 -6.66
C LEU A 39 -15.15 31.72 -5.45
N LEU A 40 -14.08 32.50 -5.27
CA LEU A 40 -14.08 33.66 -4.38
C LEU A 40 -14.25 34.92 -5.23
N GLN A 41 -15.21 35.75 -4.89
CA GLN A 41 -15.48 37.01 -5.58
C GLN A 41 -15.21 38.19 -4.66
N LYS A 42 -14.59 39.24 -5.21
CA LYS A 42 -14.34 40.49 -4.49
C LYS A 42 -15.63 41.30 -4.33
N GLU A 43 -16.05 41.53 -3.10
CA GLU A 43 -17.15 42.42 -2.69
C GLU A 43 -16.58 43.58 -1.87
N GLY A 44 -16.41 44.75 -2.49
CA GLY A 44 -15.69 45.87 -1.87
C GLY A 44 -14.19 45.56 -1.77
N ASP A 45 -13.64 45.60 -0.56
CA ASP A 45 -12.23 45.29 -0.28
C ASP A 45 -12.00 43.83 0.17
N GLU A 46 -13.07 43.03 0.29
CA GLU A 46 -12.99 41.66 0.80
C GLU A 46 -13.40 40.62 -0.24
N PHE A 47 -12.80 39.43 -0.19
CA PHE A 47 -13.24 38.28 -0.97
C PHE A 47 -14.19 37.40 -0.15
N LYS A 48 -15.26 36.93 -0.78
CA LYS A 48 -16.20 35.96 -0.20
C LYS A 48 -16.39 34.75 -1.09
N LEU A 49 -16.69 33.61 -0.47
CA LEU A 49 -17.07 32.39 -1.18
C LEU A 49 -18.41 32.61 -1.88
N ARG A 50 -18.42 32.50 -3.21
CA ARG A 50 -19.59 32.79 -4.05
C ARG A 50 -20.27 31.53 -4.59
N SER A 51 -19.50 30.52 -4.96
CA SER A 51 -20.00 29.26 -5.52
C SER A 51 -18.96 28.15 -5.34
N LEU A 52 -19.45 26.91 -5.23
CA LEU A 52 -18.67 25.69 -5.15
C LEU A 52 -19.32 24.65 -6.05
N HIS A 53 -18.51 24.00 -6.89
CA HIS A 53 -18.95 22.88 -7.73
C HIS A 53 -17.92 21.78 -7.77
N HIS A 54 -18.36 20.61 -8.23
CA HIS A 54 -17.48 19.49 -8.49
C HIS A 54 -17.80 18.79 -9.81
N ALA A 55 -16.83 18.03 -10.30
CA ALA A 55 -16.95 17.16 -11.46
C ALA A 55 -16.14 15.88 -11.24
N ALA A 56 -16.45 14.81 -11.97
CA ALA A 56 -15.63 13.60 -11.96
C ALA A 56 -14.20 13.91 -12.44
N THR A 57 -13.20 13.43 -11.71
CA THR A 57 -11.81 13.52 -12.16
C THR A 57 -11.59 12.58 -13.35
N THR A 58 -10.91 13.08 -14.37
CA THR A 58 -10.74 12.42 -15.67
C THR A 58 -9.31 11.92 -15.91
N VAL A 59 -8.62 11.50 -14.85
CA VAL A 59 -7.20 11.07 -14.89
C VAL A 59 -7.00 9.63 -15.41
N GLU A 60 -8.04 8.81 -15.38
CA GLU A 60 -7.99 7.41 -15.81
C GLU A 60 -8.49 7.22 -17.26
N LYS A 61 -8.20 6.05 -17.84
CA LYS A 61 -8.75 5.61 -19.14
C LYS A 61 -10.29 5.59 -19.10
N PRO A 62 -10.96 5.98 -20.20
CA PRO A 62 -10.40 6.23 -21.54
C PRO A 62 -9.99 7.69 -21.80
N VAL A 63 -10.11 8.58 -20.82
CA VAL A 63 -9.90 10.03 -21.04
C VAL A 63 -8.44 10.42 -20.86
N GLU A 64 -7.84 10.01 -19.73
CA GLU A 64 -6.44 10.33 -19.39
C GLU A 64 -6.10 11.84 -19.56
N ASP A 65 -6.95 12.73 -19.03
CA ASP A 65 -6.70 14.18 -19.02
C ASP A 65 -7.48 14.88 -17.90
N VAL A 66 -6.81 15.36 -16.85
CA VAL A 66 -7.42 16.08 -15.72
C VAL A 66 -8.01 17.45 -16.08
N ASN A 67 -7.60 18.08 -17.18
CA ASN A 67 -8.12 19.40 -17.59
C ASN A 67 -9.63 19.34 -17.86
N ILE A 68 -10.14 18.21 -18.32
CA ILE A 68 -11.56 18.02 -18.61
C ILE A 68 -12.40 18.15 -17.33
N GLY A 69 -11.99 17.48 -16.24
CA GLY A 69 -12.64 17.60 -14.94
C GLY A 69 -12.61 19.03 -14.39
N VAL A 70 -11.46 19.70 -14.50
CA VAL A 70 -11.29 21.12 -14.10
C VAL A 70 -12.23 22.03 -14.90
N PHE A 71 -12.24 21.91 -16.23
CA PHE A 71 -13.09 22.70 -17.10
C PHE A 71 -14.57 22.53 -16.79
N ARG A 72 -15.02 21.28 -16.59
CA ARG A 72 -16.43 20.99 -16.24
C ARG A 72 -16.85 21.60 -14.92
N ALA A 73 -16.00 21.50 -13.89
CA ALA A 73 -16.29 22.12 -12.59
C ALA A 73 -16.41 23.66 -12.71
N ILE A 74 -15.51 24.30 -13.47
CA ILE A 74 -15.56 25.75 -13.71
C ILE A 74 -16.79 26.14 -14.53
N LYS A 75 -17.15 25.37 -15.58
CA LYS A 75 -18.35 25.62 -16.38
C LYS A 75 -19.64 25.51 -15.58
N HIS A 76 -19.69 24.62 -14.59
CA HIS A 76 -20.82 24.58 -13.66
C HIS A 76 -20.93 25.87 -12.83
N ILE A 77 -19.79 26.40 -12.33
CA ILE A 77 -19.75 27.70 -11.64
C ILE A 77 -20.22 28.83 -12.58
N GLU A 78 -19.72 28.91 -13.82
CA GLU A 78 -20.14 29.96 -14.77
C GLU A 78 -21.64 29.89 -15.06
N LYS A 79 -22.18 28.67 -15.22
CA LYS A 79 -23.61 28.43 -15.48
C LYS A 79 -24.50 28.84 -14.31
N GLU A 80 -24.10 28.56 -13.08
CA GLU A 80 -24.85 28.93 -11.88
C GLU A 80 -24.78 30.44 -11.60
N THR A 81 -23.57 31.00 -11.63
CA THR A 81 -23.32 32.38 -11.19
C THR A 81 -23.57 33.43 -12.27
N GLY A 82 -23.53 33.02 -13.55
CA GLY A 82 -23.55 33.94 -14.69
C GLY A 82 -22.26 34.77 -14.85
N ILE A 83 -21.22 34.49 -14.05
CA ILE A 83 -19.94 35.21 -14.10
C ILE A 83 -19.06 34.53 -15.16
N PRO A 84 -18.59 35.26 -16.19
CA PRO A 84 -17.62 34.71 -17.12
C PRO A 84 -16.26 34.63 -16.43
N LEU A 85 -15.69 33.44 -16.37
CA LEU A 85 -14.38 33.13 -15.78
C LEU A 85 -13.37 32.72 -16.86
N LEU A 86 -13.87 32.08 -17.92
CA LEU A 86 -13.09 31.59 -19.06
C LEU A 86 -13.32 32.46 -20.30
N GLU A 87 -12.33 32.52 -21.19
CA GLU A 87 -12.48 33.16 -22.50
C GLU A 87 -13.36 32.35 -23.44
N SER A 88 -13.97 33.00 -24.46
CA SER A 88 -14.85 32.34 -25.43
C SER A 88 -14.18 31.22 -26.24
N GLY A 89 -12.85 31.23 -26.36
CA GLY A 89 -12.07 30.19 -27.04
C GLY A 89 -11.66 29.01 -26.16
N SER A 90 -12.04 28.99 -24.87
CA SER A 90 -11.69 27.93 -23.94
C SER A 90 -12.45 26.63 -24.22
N THR A 91 -11.76 25.49 -24.21
CA THR A 91 -12.30 24.15 -24.42
C THR A 91 -11.88 23.18 -23.31
N GLU A 92 -12.44 21.96 -23.27
CA GLU A 92 -12.06 20.92 -22.29
C GLU A 92 -10.56 20.58 -22.32
N SER A 93 -9.90 20.68 -23.47
CA SER A 93 -8.47 20.39 -23.65
C SER A 93 -7.56 21.63 -23.63
N LYS A 94 -8.14 22.83 -23.59
CA LYS A 94 -7.40 24.10 -23.56
C LYS A 94 -8.16 25.14 -22.75
N ILE A 95 -7.83 25.22 -21.47
CA ILE A 95 -8.44 26.18 -20.53
C ILE A 95 -7.73 27.53 -20.67
N ILE A 96 -8.51 28.60 -20.85
CA ILE A 96 -8.00 29.98 -20.92
C ILE A 96 -8.86 30.84 -19.99
N PHE A 97 -8.27 31.35 -18.91
CA PHE A 97 -8.93 32.26 -17.97
C PHE A 97 -8.90 33.69 -18.50
N ASN A 98 -9.92 34.48 -18.17
CA ASN A 98 -9.92 35.90 -18.47
C ASN A 98 -8.99 36.71 -17.54
N ASP A 99 -8.70 37.94 -17.93
CA ASP A 99 -7.78 38.83 -17.20
C ASP A 99 -8.22 39.17 -15.78
N ASP A 100 -9.52 39.12 -15.47
CA ASP A 100 -10.06 39.45 -14.14
C ASP A 100 -10.00 38.25 -13.16
N THR A 101 -9.58 37.07 -13.62
CA THR A 101 -9.56 35.83 -12.84
C THR A 101 -8.13 35.42 -12.45
N LEU A 102 -7.96 35.03 -11.20
CA LEU A 102 -6.77 34.36 -10.66
C LEU A 102 -7.07 32.87 -10.53
N TYR A 103 -6.21 32.01 -11.07
CA TYR A 103 -6.35 30.57 -10.98
C TYR A 103 -5.27 29.93 -10.12
N LEU A 104 -5.71 29.26 -9.05
CA LEU A 104 -4.88 28.47 -8.16
C LEU A 104 -5.36 27.01 -8.18
N THR A 105 -4.48 26.06 -7.92
CA THR A 105 -4.89 24.66 -7.83
C THR A 105 -4.02 23.82 -6.91
N THR A 106 -4.64 22.80 -6.32
CA THR A 106 -4.01 21.64 -5.72
C THR A 106 -4.27 20.40 -6.57
N SER A 107 -3.47 19.36 -6.40
CA SER A 107 -3.72 18.08 -7.08
C SER A 107 -3.27 16.88 -6.25
N SER A 108 -4.04 15.80 -6.35
CA SER A 108 -3.69 14.44 -5.92
C SER A 108 -4.02 13.39 -7.00
N ALA A 109 -4.40 13.83 -8.20
CA ALA A 109 -4.87 12.97 -9.29
C ALA A 109 -3.80 12.05 -9.91
N GLY A 110 -2.50 12.30 -9.67
CA GLY A 110 -1.42 11.34 -10.00
C GLY A 110 -1.50 10.02 -9.21
N GLY A 111 -2.46 9.91 -8.28
CA GLY A 111 -2.64 8.76 -7.42
C GLY A 111 -1.69 8.79 -6.21
N GLY A 112 -2.01 8.01 -5.18
CA GLY A 112 -1.12 7.84 -4.04
C GLY A 112 0.20 7.22 -4.48
N LEU A 113 1.30 7.65 -3.87
CA LEU A 113 2.66 7.19 -4.13
C LEU A 113 2.76 5.68 -3.90
N GLN A 114 2.91 4.85 -4.93
CA GLN A 114 3.00 3.40 -4.77
C GLN A 114 4.43 2.96 -4.51
N ILE A 115 4.69 2.37 -3.35
CA ILE A 115 6.03 1.96 -2.91
C ILE A 115 6.12 0.44 -2.83
N LEU A 116 7.13 -0.11 -3.49
CA LEU A 116 7.59 -1.48 -3.25
C LEU A 116 8.64 -1.47 -2.13
N VAL A 117 8.38 -2.13 -1.01
CA VAL A 117 9.32 -2.18 0.11
C VAL A 117 10.09 -3.51 0.07
N ILE A 118 11.41 -3.44 0.03
CA ILE A 118 12.30 -4.58 0.12
C ILE A 118 13.16 -4.40 1.36
N GLY A 119 12.95 -5.25 2.35
CA GLY A 119 13.70 -5.26 3.60
C GLY A 119 14.46 -6.56 3.77
N LEU A 120 15.62 -6.54 4.41
CA LEU A 120 16.39 -7.77 4.64
C LEU A 120 15.60 -8.87 5.39
N THR A 121 14.94 -8.50 6.49
CA THR A 121 14.05 -9.34 7.30
C THR A 121 12.70 -8.67 7.48
N LEU A 122 11.62 -9.44 7.60
CA LEU A 122 10.26 -8.91 7.79
C LEU A 122 10.12 -8.08 9.06
N PHE A 123 10.66 -8.57 10.19
CA PHE A 123 10.41 -7.98 11.50
C PHE A 123 11.21 -6.70 11.78
N ASP A 124 12.45 -6.62 11.27
CA ASP A 124 13.34 -5.49 11.58
C ASP A 124 13.42 -4.50 10.41
N SER A 125 14.06 -4.92 9.31
CA SER A 125 14.43 -4.03 8.21
C SER A 125 13.21 -3.63 7.40
N ALA A 126 12.37 -4.60 7.02
CA ALA A 126 11.15 -4.33 6.26
C ALA A 126 10.14 -3.52 7.09
N SER A 127 10.05 -3.80 8.40
CA SER A 127 9.23 -3.01 9.34
C SER A 127 9.66 -1.53 9.39
N SER A 128 10.97 -1.27 9.46
CA SER A 128 11.53 0.10 9.38
C SER A 128 11.25 0.75 8.01
N GLY A 129 11.39 -0.01 6.93
CA GLY A 129 11.04 0.40 5.57
C GLY A 129 9.57 0.75 5.42
N LYS A 130 8.66 -0.05 6.00
CA LYS A 130 7.21 0.21 6.00
C LYS A 130 6.89 1.53 6.72
N ARG A 131 7.43 1.76 7.93
CA ARG A 131 7.24 3.03 8.65
C ARG A 131 7.80 4.23 7.88
N THR A 132 8.91 4.04 7.16
CA THR A 132 9.48 5.08 6.28
C THR A 132 8.55 5.38 5.11
N ALA A 133 8.08 4.35 4.41
CA ALA A 133 7.16 4.44 3.28
C ALA A 133 5.83 5.10 3.67
N PHE A 134 5.20 4.65 4.77
CA PHE A 134 3.97 5.27 5.29
C PHE A 134 4.18 6.73 5.71
N GLY A 135 5.28 7.01 6.40
CA GLY A 135 5.62 8.38 6.82
C GLY A 135 5.91 9.32 5.65
N ALA A 136 6.30 8.77 4.49
CA ALA A 136 6.46 9.54 3.25
C ALA A 136 5.15 9.71 2.46
N GLY A 137 4.04 9.17 2.96
CA GLY A 137 2.74 9.19 2.29
C GLY A 137 2.55 8.11 1.22
N GLY A 138 3.34 7.03 1.28
CA GLY A 138 3.30 5.94 0.31
C GLY A 138 2.29 4.83 0.61
N VAL A 139 1.65 4.33 -0.45
CA VAL A 139 0.89 3.09 -0.52
C VAL A 139 1.82 1.92 -0.78
N ILE A 140 1.95 1.01 0.18
CA ILE A 140 2.82 -0.16 0.02
C ILE A 140 2.11 -1.21 -0.83
N LEU A 141 2.63 -1.47 -2.03
CA LEU A 141 2.07 -2.49 -2.94
C LEU A 141 2.25 -3.90 -2.38
N ASP A 142 3.48 -4.19 -1.97
CA ASP A 142 3.88 -5.44 -1.34
C ASP A 142 5.18 -5.21 -0.57
N THR A 143 5.54 -6.16 0.29
CA THR A 143 6.80 -6.17 1.03
C THR A 143 7.53 -7.49 0.83
N PHE A 144 8.80 -7.42 0.46
CA PHE A 144 9.64 -8.58 0.25
C PHE A 144 10.80 -8.62 1.24
N ALA A 145 11.10 -9.83 1.71
CA ALA A 145 12.23 -10.11 2.59
C ALA A 145 12.73 -11.55 2.39
N ILE A 146 13.90 -11.88 2.94
CA ILE A 146 14.45 -13.24 2.82
C ILE A 146 13.59 -14.27 3.55
N ASP A 147 12.90 -13.85 4.62
CA ASP A 147 12.08 -14.68 5.50
C ASP A 147 10.57 -14.56 5.24
N ASP A 148 10.15 -14.12 4.04
CA ASP A 148 8.74 -13.88 3.69
C ASP A 148 7.94 -15.12 3.24
N LYS A 149 8.51 -16.31 3.40
CA LYS A 149 7.99 -17.65 3.03
C LYS A 149 7.90 -17.94 1.52
N ARG A 150 8.03 -16.95 0.64
CA ARG A 150 8.03 -17.17 -0.82
C ARG A 150 9.40 -17.65 -1.27
N SER A 151 9.43 -18.54 -2.26
CA SER A 151 10.66 -18.88 -2.98
C SER A 151 11.11 -17.70 -3.85
N SER A 152 12.39 -17.66 -4.25
CA SER A 152 12.90 -16.57 -5.10
C SER A 152 12.13 -16.43 -6.41
N LEU A 153 11.62 -17.53 -6.99
CA LEU A 153 10.83 -17.49 -8.22
C LEU A 153 9.46 -16.82 -7.99
N GLU A 154 8.77 -17.21 -6.92
CA GLU A 154 7.47 -16.61 -6.55
C GLU A 154 7.63 -15.14 -6.19
N GLN A 155 8.72 -14.77 -5.52
CA GLN A 155 9.03 -13.36 -5.24
C GLN A 155 9.20 -12.56 -6.54
N MET A 156 9.93 -13.09 -7.54
CA MET A 156 10.11 -12.41 -8.82
C MET A 156 8.81 -12.27 -9.60
N GLN A 157 7.99 -13.33 -9.65
CA GLN A 157 6.68 -13.28 -10.32
C GLN A 157 5.77 -12.24 -9.66
N ALA A 158 5.69 -12.27 -8.33
CA ALA A 158 4.94 -11.29 -7.57
C ALA A 158 5.44 -9.87 -7.85
N MET A 159 6.75 -9.62 -7.84
CA MET A 159 7.33 -8.31 -8.16
C MET A 159 7.07 -7.88 -9.61
N SER A 160 7.14 -8.79 -10.59
CA SER A 160 7.08 -8.46 -12.02
C SER A 160 5.71 -7.93 -12.48
N VAL A 161 4.65 -8.31 -11.77
CA VAL A 161 3.28 -7.83 -12.04
C VAL A 161 2.95 -6.54 -11.29
N LEU A 162 3.85 -6.05 -10.44
CA LEU A 162 3.66 -4.80 -9.72
C LEU A 162 4.10 -3.61 -10.57
N HIS A 163 3.39 -2.51 -10.37
CA HIS A 163 3.67 -1.23 -11.01
C HIS A 163 4.05 -0.15 -9.97
N PRO A 164 5.23 -0.23 -9.31
CA PRO A 164 5.62 0.74 -8.29
C PRO A 164 6.03 2.09 -8.89
N ASP A 165 5.70 3.17 -8.17
CA ASP A 165 6.20 4.51 -8.41
C ASP A 165 7.63 4.68 -7.87
N ILE A 166 7.91 4.07 -6.71
CA ILE A 166 9.21 4.07 -6.04
C ILE A 166 9.50 2.69 -5.46
N ILE A 167 10.75 2.27 -5.46
CA ILE A 167 11.21 1.09 -4.73
C ILE A 167 12.07 1.54 -3.55
N LEU A 168 11.73 1.11 -2.33
CA LEU A 168 12.54 1.33 -1.13
C LEU A 168 13.25 0.04 -0.76
N MET A 169 14.56 -0.01 -0.96
CA MET A 169 15.39 -1.16 -0.60
C MET A 169 16.24 -0.83 0.64
N CYS A 170 16.06 -1.61 1.71
CA CYS A 170 16.64 -1.33 3.01
C CYS A 170 17.09 -2.61 3.75
N GLY A 171 17.94 -2.42 4.76
CA GLY A 171 18.36 -3.49 5.66
C GLY A 171 19.84 -3.82 5.64
N GLY A 172 20.20 -4.65 6.62
CA GLY A 172 21.59 -4.85 7.04
C GLY A 172 22.09 -3.68 7.90
N VAL A 173 22.66 -3.98 9.06
CA VAL A 173 23.35 -2.97 9.89
C VAL A 173 24.67 -2.54 9.25
N ASP A 174 25.14 -1.35 9.56
CA ASP A 174 26.43 -0.89 9.08
C ASP A 174 27.57 -1.73 9.69
N GLY A 175 28.50 -2.17 8.84
CA GLY A 175 29.53 -3.15 9.21
C GLY A 175 29.05 -4.61 9.30
N GLY A 176 27.76 -4.88 9.01
CA GLY A 176 27.20 -6.21 8.96
C GLY A 176 27.44 -6.95 7.63
N ALA A 177 26.91 -8.17 7.51
CA ALA A 177 27.02 -8.97 6.28
C ALA A 177 26.28 -8.32 5.09
N VAL A 178 26.95 -8.28 3.94
CA VAL A 178 26.45 -7.64 2.71
C VAL A 178 25.72 -8.62 1.79
N SER A 179 26.11 -9.91 1.77
CA SER A 179 25.54 -10.90 0.84
C SER A 179 24.01 -11.04 0.88
N PRO A 180 23.32 -10.97 2.03
CA PRO A 180 21.88 -11.17 2.06
C PRO A 180 21.10 -10.05 1.36
N ILE A 181 21.51 -8.78 1.54
CA ILE A 181 20.82 -7.64 0.92
C ILE A 181 21.07 -7.60 -0.59
N LEU A 182 22.25 -8.03 -1.06
CA LEU A 182 22.53 -8.14 -2.49
C LEU A 182 21.65 -9.19 -3.18
N ARG A 183 21.37 -10.31 -2.51
CA ARG A 183 20.48 -11.33 -3.04
C ARG A 183 19.07 -10.79 -3.32
N LEU A 184 18.52 -9.98 -2.43
CA LEU A 184 17.24 -9.31 -2.67
C LEU A 184 17.32 -8.33 -3.84
N GLY A 185 18.47 -7.66 -4.01
CA GLY A 185 18.70 -6.76 -5.14
C GLY A 185 18.71 -7.47 -6.49
N GLU A 186 19.28 -8.67 -6.57
CA GLU A 186 19.24 -9.52 -7.77
C GLU A 186 17.82 -9.92 -8.14
N ILE A 187 17.04 -10.36 -7.15
CA ILE A 187 15.64 -10.77 -7.34
C ILE A 187 14.86 -9.59 -7.94
N LEU A 188 15.04 -8.38 -7.42
CA LEU A 188 14.44 -7.17 -7.98
C LEU A 188 14.89 -6.89 -9.42
N GLN A 189 16.20 -6.98 -9.69
CA GLN A 189 16.76 -6.67 -11.02
C GLN A 189 16.27 -7.65 -12.10
N LEU A 190 16.06 -8.91 -11.73
CA LEU A 190 15.52 -9.96 -12.58
C LEU A 190 14.01 -9.82 -12.76
N ALA A 191 13.28 -9.56 -11.67
CA ALA A 191 11.83 -9.33 -11.72
C ALA A 191 11.45 -8.17 -12.64
N ASN A 192 12.31 -7.15 -12.71
CA ASN A 192 12.21 -6.02 -13.64
C ASN A 192 10.79 -5.41 -13.69
N PRO A 193 10.26 -4.94 -12.54
CA PRO A 193 8.95 -4.31 -12.50
C PRO A 193 8.88 -3.10 -13.44
N SER A 194 7.68 -2.74 -13.86
CA SER A 194 7.46 -1.61 -14.78
C SER A 194 6.79 -0.43 -14.06
N PRO A 195 7.05 0.83 -14.45
CA PRO A 195 6.44 1.99 -13.80
C PRO A 195 4.93 2.06 -14.05
N LYS A 196 4.24 2.85 -13.24
CA LYS A 196 2.78 3.07 -13.27
C LYS A 196 2.27 3.87 -14.48
N PHE A 197 3.05 4.85 -14.95
CA PHE A 197 2.68 5.75 -16.04
C PHE A 197 3.80 5.89 -17.10
N GLY A 198 3.39 5.94 -18.37
CA GLY A 198 4.26 6.28 -19.52
C GLY A 198 5.33 5.26 -19.90
N ASP A 199 5.94 5.47 -21.06
CA ASP A 199 7.01 4.62 -21.64
C ASP A 199 8.44 5.07 -21.25
N LYS A 200 8.60 5.86 -20.16
CA LYS A 200 9.93 6.27 -19.66
C LYS A 200 10.63 5.14 -18.89
N THR A 201 11.96 5.11 -18.99
CA THR A 201 12.79 3.89 -19.00
C THR A 201 13.11 3.24 -17.65
N ASN A 202 13.08 3.95 -16.51
CA ASN A 202 13.59 3.45 -15.22
C ASN A 202 12.75 3.90 -14.00
N ILE A 203 12.56 3.03 -13.01
CA ILE A 203 11.87 3.34 -11.74
C ILE A 203 12.86 3.94 -10.72
N PRO A 204 12.51 4.97 -9.94
CA PRO A 204 13.31 5.43 -8.81
C PRO A 204 13.50 4.35 -7.73
N LEU A 205 14.76 4.07 -7.38
CA LEU A 205 15.14 3.11 -6.35
C LEU A 205 15.88 3.83 -5.22
N VAL A 206 15.27 3.92 -4.04
CA VAL A 206 15.90 4.48 -2.84
C VAL A 206 16.56 3.35 -2.06
N PHE A 207 17.89 3.35 -2.00
CA PHE A 207 18.68 2.42 -1.20
C PHE A 207 19.07 3.04 0.14
N ALA A 208 18.54 2.46 1.22
CA ALA A 208 18.70 2.90 2.61
C ALA A 208 19.20 1.74 3.51
N GLY A 209 20.16 0.95 3.01
CA GLY A 209 20.72 -0.21 3.71
C GLY A 209 22.21 -0.08 4.02
N ASN A 210 22.81 -1.21 4.42
CA ASN A 210 24.22 -1.33 4.82
C ASN A 210 25.18 -0.53 3.91
N THR A 211 25.98 0.35 4.53
CA THR A 211 27.00 1.17 3.88
C THR A 211 27.98 0.38 3.01
N GLY A 212 28.41 -0.81 3.44
CA GLY A 212 29.29 -1.70 2.69
C GLY A 212 28.67 -2.29 1.42
N ALA A 213 27.33 -2.25 1.29
CA ALA A 213 26.62 -2.76 0.10
C ALA A 213 26.48 -1.70 -1.02
N ARG A 214 26.72 -0.42 -0.73
CA ARG A 214 26.37 0.71 -1.61
C ARG A 214 27.02 0.65 -2.98
N SER A 215 28.32 0.34 -3.05
CA SER A 215 29.06 0.22 -4.31
C SER A 215 28.52 -0.89 -5.21
N PHE A 216 28.12 -2.02 -4.62
CA PHE A 216 27.52 -3.14 -5.34
C PHE A 216 26.13 -2.81 -5.88
N ILE A 217 25.29 -2.19 -5.05
CA ILE A 217 23.95 -1.75 -5.43
C ILE A 217 24.03 -0.73 -6.58
N ALA A 218 24.99 0.20 -6.53
CA ALA A 218 25.26 1.13 -7.64
C ALA A 218 25.64 0.41 -8.93
N GLY A 219 26.51 -0.61 -8.83
CA GLY A 219 26.88 -1.44 -9.98
C GLY A 219 25.72 -2.27 -10.54
N LEU A 220 24.83 -2.76 -9.69
CA LEU A 220 23.72 -3.64 -10.07
C LEU A 220 22.56 -2.87 -10.71
N PHE A 221 22.24 -1.67 -10.22
CA PHE A 221 21.04 -0.94 -10.63
C PHE A 221 21.28 0.29 -11.50
N GLY A 222 22.50 0.82 -11.59
CA GLY A 222 22.78 2.11 -12.25
C GLY A 222 22.42 2.23 -13.74
N LYS A 223 22.02 1.14 -14.41
CA LYS A 223 21.52 1.16 -15.79
C LYS A 223 19.99 1.00 -15.92
N LYS A 224 19.34 0.36 -14.94
CA LYS A 224 17.92 -0.07 -15.00
C LYS A 224 17.00 0.73 -14.07
N PHE A 225 17.55 1.38 -13.05
CA PHE A 225 16.79 2.14 -12.07
C PHE A 225 17.47 3.48 -11.83
N ASP A 226 16.68 4.48 -11.47
CA ASP A 226 17.19 5.77 -11.03
C ASP A 226 17.55 5.63 -9.55
N LEU A 227 18.81 5.25 -9.29
CA LEU A 227 19.27 4.89 -7.95
C LEU A 227 19.59 6.13 -7.09
N PHE A 228 19.00 6.19 -5.91
CA PHE A 228 19.26 7.19 -4.88
C PHE A 228 19.75 6.50 -3.60
N ILE A 229 20.96 6.80 -3.17
CA ILE A 229 21.55 6.25 -1.95
C ILE A 229 21.38 7.26 -0.81
N VAL A 230 20.80 6.81 0.31
CA VAL A 230 20.57 7.61 1.52
C VAL A 230 21.22 6.95 2.74
N PRO A 231 21.31 7.65 3.90
CA PRO A 231 21.69 7.03 5.17
C PRO A 231 20.88 5.76 5.48
N ASN A 232 21.52 4.79 6.15
CA ASN A 232 20.91 3.50 6.47
C ASN A 232 19.72 3.71 7.44
N LEU A 233 18.57 3.08 7.16
CA LEU A 233 17.39 3.15 8.04
C LEU A 233 17.67 2.56 9.42
N ARG A 234 18.56 1.57 9.49
CA ARG A 234 18.91 0.87 10.74
C ARG A 234 20.43 0.69 10.85
N PRO A 235 21.19 1.76 11.14
CA PRO A 235 22.65 1.69 11.23
C PRO A 235 23.12 0.65 12.25
N LYS A 236 22.40 0.50 13.37
CA LYS A 236 22.63 -0.51 14.42
C LYS A 236 21.34 -1.27 14.72
N LEU A 237 21.45 -2.46 15.32
CA LEU A 237 20.30 -3.30 15.70
C LEU A 237 19.26 -2.57 16.58
N THR A 238 19.68 -1.59 17.39
CA THR A 238 18.83 -0.86 18.34
C THR A 238 18.53 0.59 17.93
N GLU A 239 18.96 1.03 16.74
CA GLU A 239 18.93 2.44 16.33
C GLU A 239 18.27 2.58 14.95
N GLU A 240 17.32 3.52 14.81
CA GLU A 240 16.61 3.79 13.56
C GLU A 240 16.82 5.24 13.10
N ASN A 241 16.99 5.45 11.78
CA ASN A 241 17.18 6.75 11.15
C ASN A 241 16.31 6.88 9.89
N LEU A 242 15.00 7.10 10.10
CA LEU A 242 14.00 7.02 9.03
C LEU A 242 13.89 8.30 8.17
N GLN A 243 14.24 9.46 8.74
CA GLN A 243 13.97 10.77 8.16
C GLN A 243 14.64 11.01 6.80
N PRO A 244 15.94 10.69 6.58
CA PRO A 244 16.59 10.97 5.30
C PRO A 244 15.96 10.22 4.12
N ALA A 245 15.55 8.97 4.34
CA ALA A 245 14.87 8.18 3.31
C ALA A 245 13.45 8.70 3.06
N ARG A 246 12.73 9.09 4.13
CA ARG A 246 11.38 9.67 4.04
C ARG A 246 11.36 10.95 3.20
N GLU A 247 12.27 11.88 3.48
CA GLU A 247 12.41 13.14 2.75
C GLU A 247 12.74 12.89 1.28
N LYS A 248 13.65 11.94 1.01
CA LYS A 248 14.01 11.60 -0.37
C LYS A 248 12.85 10.99 -1.15
N ILE A 249 12.08 10.09 -0.53
CA ILE A 249 10.88 9.50 -1.12
C ILE A 249 9.86 10.60 -1.43
N HIS A 250 9.62 11.51 -0.49
CA HIS A 250 8.70 12.63 -0.68
C HIS A 250 9.15 13.54 -1.84
N GLN A 251 10.43 13.87 -1.93
CA GLN A 251 10.99 14.65 -3.04
C GLN A 251 10.77 13.93 -4.38
N LEU A 252 11.09 12.64 -4.47
CA LEU A 252 10.94 11.85 -5.70
C LEU A 252 9.47 11.72 -6.14
N PHE A 253 8.55 11.69 -5.19
CA PHE A 253 7.11 11.72 -5.49
C PHE A 253 6.71 13.02 -6.21
N MET A 254 7.18 14.16 -5.68
CA MET A 254 6.93 15.47 -6.28
C MET A 254 7.54 15.58 -7.68
N ASP A 255 8.80 15.21 -7.81
CA ASP A 255 9.57 15.38 -9.05
C ASP A 255 9.10 14.42 -10.17
N ASN A 256 8.71 13.19 -9.82
CA ASN A 256 8.51 12.13 -10.81
C ASN A 256 7.08 11.61 -10.92
N VAL A 257 6.24 11.66 -9.87
CA VAL A 257 4.92 10.98 -9.89
C VAL A 257 3.80 11.97 -10.19
N MET A 258 3.83 13.15 -9.57
CA MET A 258 2.79 14.16 -9.79
C MET A 258 2.85 14.78 -11.19
N GLU A 259 4.04 15.07 -11.72
CA GLU A 259 4.20 15.65 -13.06
C GLU A 259 3.74 14.70 -14.19
N GLN A 260 3.68 13.39 -13.91
CA GLN A 260 3.29 12.37 -14.88
C GLN A 260 1.77 12.14 -14.96
N ALA A 261 0.99 12.75 -14.06
CA ALA A 261 -0.46 12.64 -14.11
C ALA A 261 -0.99 13.15 -15.45
N PRO A 262 -1.82 12.37 -16.17
CA PRO A 262 -2.32 12.79 -17.49
C PRO A 262 -3.04 14.14 -17.46
N GLY A 263 -2.57 15.10 -18.28
CA GLY A 263 -3.08 16.48 -18.35
C GLY A 263 -2.39 17.49 -17.40
N TYR A 264 -1.58 17.04 -16.44
CA TYR A 264 -0.95 17.92 -15.44
C TYR A 264 -0.01 18.97 -16.02
N SER A 265 0.77 18.60 -17.03
CA SER A 265 1.71 19.51 -17.72
C SER A 265 1.02 20.69 -18.40
N ASN A 266 -0.26 20.55 -18.77
CA ASN A 266 -1.07 21.64 -19.30
C ASN A 266 -1.63 22.52 -18.18
N LEU A 267 -2.09 21.93 -17.07
CA LEU A 267 -2.50 22.69 -15.88
C LEU A 267 -1.35 23.57 -15.35
N LYS A 268 -0.13 23.02 -15.26
CA LYS A 268 1.05 23.75 -14.79
C LYS A 268 1.36 25.03 -15.59
N LYS A 269 0.91 25.12 -16.85
CA LYS A 269 1.13 26.29 -17.72
C LYS A 269 0.11 27.41 -17.50
N ILE A 270 -1.05 27.11 -16.92
CA ILE A 270 -2.17 28.07 -16.80
C ILE A 270 -2.40 28.56 -15.37
N VAL A 271 -1.78 27.91 -14.38
CA VAL A 271 -1.86 28.31 -12.96
C VAL A 271 -1.02 29.55 -12.68
N ASN A 272 -1.49 30.39 -11.76
CA ASN A 272 -0.78 31.61 -11.39
C ASN A 272 0.23 31.44 -10.24
N ASP A 273 0.26 30.28 -9.59
CA ASP A 273 1.25 29.89 -8.58
C ASP A 273 1.45 28.36 -8.64
N ASP A 274 2.56 27.85 -8.08
CA ASP A 274 2.92 26.42 -8.18
C ASP A 274 1.79 25.50 -7.69
N ILE A 275 1.57 24.40 -8.41
CA ILE A 275 0.62 23.38 -7.96
C ILE A 275 1.22 22.67 -6.74
N ILE A 276 0.51 22.71 -5.61
CA ILE A 276 0.91 21.97 -4.41
C ILE A 276 0.06 20.68 -4.26
N PRO A 277 0.60 19.64 -3.61
CA PRO A 277 -0.17 18.43 -3.33
C PRO A 277 -1.38 18.74 -2.44
N THR A 278 -2.53 18.11 -2.72
CA THR A 278 -3.73 18.23 -1.87
C THR A 278 -3.41 18.03 -0.37
N PRO A 279 -2.65 16.99 0.04
CA PRO A 279 -2.37 16.79 1.46
C PRO A 279 -1.47 17.87 2.06
N MET A 280 -0.52 18.40 1.29
CA MET A 280 0.32 19.52 1.76
C MET A 280 -0.54 20.76 2.02
N SER A 281 -1.54 20.98 1.15
CA SER A 281 -2.49 22.06 1.34
C SER A 281 -3.34 21.90 2.60
N VAL A 282 -3.81 20.69 2.88
CA VAL A 282 -4.54 20.38 4.13
C VAL A 282 -3.65 20.65 5.37
N ILE A 283 -2.36 20.28 5.32
CA ILE A 283 -1.40 20.60 6.40
C ILE A 283 -1.36 22.11 6.64
N ASN A 284 -1.20 22.92 5.59
CA ASN A 284 -1.13 24.38 5.73
C ASN A 284 -2.39 24.92 6.45
N SER A 285 -3.57 24.42 6.09
CA SER A 285 -4.83 24.84 6.73
C SER A 285 -4.89 24.47 8.21
N LEU A 286 -4.48 23.25 8.54
CA LEU A 286 -4.48 22.77 9.92
C LEU A 286 -3.38 23.42 10.78
N GLN A 287 -2.24 23.77 10.19
CA GLN A 287 -1.19 24.54 10.86
C GLN A 287 -1.73 25.91 11.26
N LEU A 288 -2.30 26.65 10.30
CA LEU A 288 -2.86 27.99 10.53
C LEU A 288 -3.96 28.00 11.60
N ILE A 289 -4.86 27.00 11.58
CA ILE A 289 -5.92 26.92 12.60
C ILE A 289 -5.33 26.62 13.98
N SER A 290 -4.37 25.70 14.07
CA SER A 290 -3.76 25.31 15.35
C SER A 290 -2.92 26.43 15.98
N GLU A 291 -2.14 27.17 15.18
CA GLU A 291 -1.34 28.31 15.65
C GLU A 291 -2.22 29.46 16.14
N LYS A 292 -3.36 29.67 15.49
CA LYS A 292 -4.33 30.69 15.90
C LYS A 292 -5.02 30.36 17.21
N LEU A 293 -5.23 29.07 17.50
CA LEU A 293 -5.96 28.60 18.68
C LEU A 293 -5.04 28.34 19.88
N ASP A 294 -3.77 28.03 19.66
CA ASP A 294 -2.81 27.59 20.70
C ASP A 294 -3.30 26.37 21.50
N GLU A 295 -3.98 25.45 20.81
CA GLU A 295 -4.60 24.24 21.39
C GLU A 295 -4.03 22.97 20.75
N ASN A 296 -4.10 21.83 21.46
CA ASN A 296 -3.75 20.54 20.88
C ASN A 296 -4.88 20.06 19.96
N VAL A 297 -4.56 19.85 18.69
CA VAL A 297 -5.51 19.49 17.64
C VAL A 297 -5.14 18.14 17.04
N MET A 298 -6.13 17.28 16.82
CA MET A 298 -5.99 16.13 15.94
C MET A 298 -7.04 16.20 14.84
N ALA A 299 -6.66 15.89 13.61
CA ALA A 299 -7.54 15.99 12.46
C ALA A 299 -7.44 14.76 11.57
N VAL A 300 -8.53 14.45 10.88
CA VAL A 300 -8.58 13.41 9.84
C VAL A 300 -9.06 14.00 8.53
N ASP A 301 -8.41 13.62 7.43
CA ASP A 301 -8.93 13.79 6.07
C ASP A 301 -9.15 12.40 5.46
N ILE A 302 -10.41 12.00 5.32
CA ILE A 302 -10.78 10.71 4.75
C ILE A 302 -11.18 10.85 3.28
N GLY A 303 -10.32 10.32 2.40
CA GLY A 303 -10.52 10.32 0.96
C GLY A 303 -11.11 9.02 0.41
N GLY A 304 -11.26 8.95 -0.91
CA GLY A 304 -11.72 7.74 -1.60
C GLY A 304 -10.70 6.59 -1.60
N ALA A 305 -9.45 6.86 -1.25
CA ALA A 305 -8.39 5.85 -1.32
C ALA A 305 -7.45 5.83 -0.11
N THR A 306 -7.26 6.99 0.54
CA THR A 306 -6.34 7.17 1.67
C THR A 306 -7.05 7.93 2.78
N THR A 307 -6.60 7.70 4.01
CA THR A 307 -6.99 8.48 5.19
C THR A 307 -5.73 9.10 5.77
N ASP A 308 -5.72 10.41 5.89
CA ASP A 308 -4.62 11.17 6.47
C ASP A 308 -4.99 11.57 7.91
N ILE A 309 -4.09 11.31 8.86
CA ILE A 309 -4.22 11.80 10.24
C ILE A 309 -3.15 12.85 10.47
N PHE A 310 -3.57 13.97 11.03
CA PHE A 310 -2.72 15.09 11.41
C PHE A 310 -2.85 15.33 12.90
N SER A 311 -1.77 15.76 13.54
CA SER A 311 -1.82 16.20 14.94
C SER A 311 -0.85 17.34 15.19
N ASN A 312 -1.32 18.39 15.87
CA ASN A 312 -0.50 19.36 16.59
C ASN A 312 -0.60 19.03 18.07
N ILE A 313 0.49 18.56 18.67
CA ILE A 313 0.54 18.22 20.08
C ILE A 313 1.78 18.87 20.68
N LEU A 314 1.59 19.72 21.69
CA LEU A 314 2.67 20.46 22.37
C LEU A 314 3.56 21.27 21.41
N GLY A 315 2.94 21.84 20.38
CA GLY A 315 3.58 22.67 19.34
C GLY A 315 4.33 21.86 18.27
N GLU A 316 4.18 20.54 18.24
CA GLU A 316 4.83 19.67 17.25
C GLU A 316 3.80 19.08 16.29
N TYR A 317 4.13 19.12 14.99
CA TYR A 317 3.26 18.68 13.91
C TYR A 317 3.64 17.30 13.39
N PHE A 318 2.65 16.42 13.33
CA PHE A 318 2.80 15.08 12.76
C PHE A 318 1.74 14.83 11.71
N ARG A 319 2.13 14.07 10.68
CA ARG A 319 1.22 13.54 9.65
C ARG A 319 1.50 12.06 9.46
N THR A 320 0.45 11.28 9.38
CA THR A 320 0.50 9.87 8.96
C THR A 320 -0.51 9.62 7.86
N VAL A 321 -0.12 8.84 6.86
CA VAL A 321 -0.99 8.47 5.74
C VAL A 321 -1.28 6.99 5.80
N SER A 322 -2.56 6.66 6.00
CA SER A 322 -3.07 5.30 5.91
C SER A 322 -3.53 5.04 4.49
N ALA A 323 -2.55 4.67 3.67
CA ALA A 323 -2.70 4.51 2.23
C ALA A 323 -3.72 3.45 1.76
N ASN A 324 -4.03 2.48 2.63
CA ASN A 324 -4.94 1.38 2.34
C ASN A 324 -6.32 1.55 2.99
N TYR A 325 -6.58 2.71 3.62
CA TYR A 325 -7.87 3.01 4.24
C TYR A 325 -8.50 4.18 3.51
N GLY A 326 -9.69 3.99 2.95
CA GLY A 326 -10.39 5.01 2.17
C GLY A 326 -11.75 4.50 1.70
N MET A 327 -12.63 5.41 1.30
CA MET A 327 -14.07 5.13 1.16
C MET A 327 -14.53 4.66 -0.23
N SER A 328 -13.62 4.53 -1.20
CA SER A 328 -13.93 4.10 -2.56
C SER A 328 -13.06 2.90 -2.96
N TYR A 329 -11.88 3.14 -3.54
CA TYR A 329 -11.00 2.07 -4.03
C TYR A 329 -10.49 1.14 -2.91
N SER A 330 -10.37 1.68 -1.70
CA SER A 330 -9.80 0.97 -0.54
C SER A 330 -10.86 0.48 0.45
N ILE A 331 -12.16 0.64 0.13
CA ILE A 331 -13.24 0.36 1.08
C ILE A 331 -13.26 -1.10 1.53
N SER A 332 -13.01 -2.04 0.61
CA SER A 332 -12.89 -3.47 0.92
C SER A 332 -11.65 -3.78 1.76
N ASN A 333 -10.57 -3.00 1.63
CA ASN A 333 -9.40 -3.17 2.49
C ASN A 333 -9.68 -2.70 3.93
N VAL A 334 -10.43 -1.61 4.13
CA VAL A 334 -10.92 -1.22 5.45
C VAL A 334 -11.77 -2.34 6.06
N PHE A 335 -12.72 -2.87 5.29
CA PHE A 335 -13.60 -3.95 5.74
C PHE A 335 -12.83 -5.22 6.13
N LYS A 336 -11.86 -5.63 5.30
CA LYS A 336 -10.98 -6.76 5.55
C LYS A 336 -10.18 -6.60 6.85
N ASP A 337 -9.53 -5.45 7.04
CA ASP A 337 -8.62 -5.24 8.17
C ASP A 337 -9.38 -4.98 9.48
N ALA A 338 -10.53 -4.30 9.40
CA ALA A 338 -11.41 -4.10 10.55
C ALA A 338 -12.11 -5.40 10.98
N GLY A 339 -12.47 -6.24 10.01
CA GLY A 339 -13.25 -7.45 10.20
C GLY A 339 -14.75 -7.18 10.38
N TYR A 340 -15.56 -8.13 9.90
CA TYR A 340 -17.02 -7.99 9.82
C TYR A 340 -17.70 -7.57 11.14
N ALA A 341 -17.28 -8.15 12.27
CA ALA A 341 -17.88 -7.85 13.58
C ALA A 341 -17.71 -6.39 14.02
N ASN A 342 -16.56 -5.77 13.73
CA ASN A 342 -16.29 -4.36 14.06
C ASN A 342 -17.04 -3.40 13.14
N VAL A 343 -17.42 -3.83 11.94
CA VAL A 343 -18.26 -3.02 11.05
C VAL A 343 -19.73 -3.17 11.42
N LYS A 344 -20.19 -4.41 11.68
CA LYS A 344 -21.59 -4.70 12.03
C LYS A 344 -22.05 -3.98 13.29
N LYS A 345 -21.18 -3.81 14.30
CA LYS A 345 -21.54 -3.13 15.55
C LYS A 345 -21.96 -1.66 15.36
N TRP A 346 -21.57 -1.01 14.26
CA TRP A 346 -21.92 0.38 13.93
C TRP A 346 -23.14 0.51 13.03
N LEU A 347 -23.83 -0.60 12.74
CA LEU A 347 -25.01 -0.62 11.90
C LEU A 347 -26.27 -0.80 12.74
N PRO A 348 -27.38 -0.15 12.40
CA PRO A 348 -28.67 -0.47 12.99
C PRO A 348 -29.06 -1.93 12.68
N ASP A 349 -29.83 -2.53 13.58
CA ASP A 349 -30.35 -3.89 13.40
C ASP A 349 -31.24 -3.99 12.14
N GLY A 350 -31.21 -5.15 11.47
CA GLY A 350 -32.12 -5.48 10.36
C GLY A 350 -31.51 -5.47 8.96
N LEU A 351 -30.24 -5.07 8.78
CA LEU A 351 -29.55 -5.23 7.49
C LEU A 351 -29.08 -6.67 7.26
N ASP A 352 -29.32 -7.16 6.05
CA ASP A 352 -28.83 -8.46 5.59
C ASP A 352 -27.31 -8.46 5.38
N ASP A 353 -26.66 -9.54 5.81
CA ASP A 353 -25.20 -9.70 5.78
C ASP A 353 -24.67 -9.73 4.33
N ASN A 354 -25.42 -10.31 3.39
CA ASN A 354 -25.03 -10.28 1.97
C ASN A 354 -25.18 -8.88 1.39
N TYR A 355 -26.22 -8.13 1.78
CA TYR A 355 -26.36 -6.75 1.34
C TYR A 355 -25.14 -5.89 1.72
N ILE A 356 -24.73 -5.93 2.99
CA ILE A 356 -23.58 -5.17 3.50
C ILE A 356 -22.31 -5.50 2.72
N THR A 357 -21.99 -6.80 2.62
CA THR A 357 -20.74 -7.25 1.99
C THR A 357 -20.74 -7.02 0.48
N ASN A 358 -21.86 -7.26 -0.20
CA ASN A 358 -22.00 -6.98 -1.63
C ASN A 358 -21.94 -5.47 -1.93
N TYR A 359 -22.53 -4.62 -1.08
CA TYR A 359 -22.45 -3.18 -1.25
C TYR A 359 -21.00 -2.69 -1.20
N ILE A 360 -20.24 -3.09 -0.17
CA ILE A 360 -18.83 -2.72 0.00
C ILE A 360 -18.00 -3.20 -1.20
N ALA A 361 -18.19 -4.46 -1.62
CA ALA A 361 -17.45 -5.02 -2.74
C ALA A 361 -17.78 -4.30 -4.07
N ASN A 362 -19.04 -3.94 -4.33
CA ASN A 362 -19.40 -3.16 -5.53
C ASN A 362 -18.94 -1.70 -5.45
N LYS A 363 -18.95 -1.07 -4.28
CA LYS A 363 -18.42 0.30 -4.10
C LYS A 363 -16.94 0.38 -4.48
N MET A 364 -16.16 -0.67 -4.22
CA MET A 364 -14.78 -0.79 -4.70
C MET A 364 -14.70 -0.92 -6.23
N LEU A 365 -15.60 -1.69 -6.86
CA LEU A 365 -15.64 -1.84 -8.32
C LEU A 365 -16.09 -0.55 -9.04
N TYR A 366 -16.96 0.22 -8.39
CA TYR A 366 -17.60 1.44 -8.91
C TYR A 366 -17.30 2.63 -7.98
N PRO A 367 -16.04 3.10 -7.92
CA PRO A 367 -15.56 4.06 -6.91
C PRO A 367 -16.20 5.45 -7.02
N THR A 368 -16.82 5.79 -8.15
CA THR A 368 -17.54 7.05 -8.37
C THR A 368 -19.01 7.00 -7.95
N PHE A 369 -19.52 5.84 -7.50
CA PHE A 369 -20.86 5.72 -6.94
C PHE A 369 -20.91 6.48 -5.60
N ASN A 370 -21.97 7.24 -5.35
CA ASN A 370 -22.22 7.90 -4.07
C ASN A 370 -23.46 7.27 -3.42
N PRO A 371 -23.47 7.04 -2.09
CA PRO A 371 -24.62 6.49 -1.39
C PRO A 371 -25.82 7.44 -1.53
N SER A 372 -27.00 6.88 -1.75
CA SER A 372 -28.24 7.67 -1.95
C SER A 372 -29.39 7.23 -1.04
N THR A 373 -29.22 6.16 -0.27
CA THR A 373 -30.24 5.66 0.66
C THR A 373 -29.66 5.47 2.06
N VAL A 374 -30.53 5.53 3.08
CA VAL A 374 -30.15 5.43 4.50
C VAL A 374 -29.32 4.16 4.80
N PRO A 375 -29.66 2.95 4.31
CA PRO A 375 -28.81 1.76 4.47
C PRO A 375 -27.38 1.93 3.94
N GLN A 376 -27.24 2.56 2.76
CA GLN A 376 -25.95 2.74 2.11
C GLN A 376 -25.09 3.76 2.87
N ILE A 377 -25.71 4.87 3.29
CA ILE A 377 -25.08 5.90 4.12
C ILE A 377 -24.62 5.28 5.44
N ALA A 378 -25.46 4.46 6.10
CA ALA A 378 -25.10 3.77 7.33
C ALA A 378 -23.89 2.82 7.16
N ILE A 379 -23.83 2.07 6.05
CA ILE A 379 -22.67 1.22 5.72
C ILE A 379 -21.40 2.06 5.54
N GLU A 380 -21.46 3.16 4.77
CA GLU A 380 -20.29 4.04 4.60
C GLU A 380 -19.88 4.70 5.92
N HIS A 381 -20.81 5.10 6.78
CA HIS A 381 -20.50 5.67 8.10
C HIS A 381 -19.80 4.63 8.98
N ALA A 382 -20.32 3.40 9.06
CA ALA A 382 -19.70 2.30 9.81
C ALA A 382 -18.27 2.01 9.36
N ILE A 383 -18.03 1.99 8.04
CA ILE A 383 -16.69 1.79 7.48
C ILE A 383 -15.78 2.98 7.77
N SER A 384 -16.29 4.21 7.68
CA SER A 384 -15.50 5.41 7.96
C SER A 384 -15.02 5.48 9.41
N LYS A 385 -15.85 5.08 10.38
CA LYS A 385 -15.49 4.97 11.81
C LYS A 385 -14.28 4.05 12.00
N GLU A 386 -14.33 2.84 11.43
CA GLU A 386 -13.21 1.90 11.54
C GLU A 386 -11.97 2.35 10.75
N ALA A 387 -12.14 3.01 9.59
CA ALA A 387 -11.03 3.60 8.85
C ALA A 387 -10.29 4.65 9.68
N ILE A 388 -11.01 5.59 10.30
CA ILE A 388 -10.44 6.63 11.17
C ILE A 388 -9.77 5.97 12.39
N ARG A 389 -10.43 4.99 13.02
CA ARG A 389 -9.91 4.29 14.20
C ARG A 389 -8.58 3.59 13.95
N MET A 390 -8.49 2.85 12.85
CA MET A 390 -7.23 2.19 12.45
C MET A 390 -6.16 3.20 12.05
N SER A 391 -6.54 4.28 11.35
CA SER A 391 -5.61 5.34 10.94
C SER A 391 -5.05 6.11 12.14
N LYS A 392 -5.88 6.45 13.12
CA LYS A 392 -5.46 7.04 14.42
C LYS A 392 -4.47 6.11 15.11
N LYS A 393 -4.79 4.82 15.23
CA LYS A 393 -3.91 3.85 15.87
C LYS A 393 -2.53 3.82 15.19
N GLN A 394 -2.52 3.76 13.85
CA GLN A 394 -1.28 3.80 13.07
C GLN A 394 -0.50 5.11 13.31
N HIS A 395 -1.18 6.26 13.31
CA HIS A 395 -0.57 7.56 13.59
C HIS A 395 0.09 7.59 14.96
N MET A 396 -0.58 7.05 15.98
CA MET A 396 -0.04 7.02 17.34
C MET A 396 1.19 6.12 17.44
N GLU A 397 1.13 4.92 16.87
CA GLU A 397 2.25 3.95 16.86
C GLU A 397 3.48 4.45 16.08
N MET A 398 3.26 5.29 15.06
CA MET A 398 4.35 5.80 14.22
C MET A 398 5.07 7.02 14.78
N ASN A 399 4.37 7.87 15.54
CA ASN A 399 4.90 9.17 15.95
C ASN A 399 5.15 9.28 17.46
N PHE A 400 4.57 8.42 18.28
CA PHE A 400 4.67 8.51 19.72
C PHE A 400 5.11 7.19 20.35
N ASN A 401 6.07 7.27 21.27
CA ASN A 401 6.47 6.12 22.07
C ASN A 401 5.57 6.00 23.30
N THR A 402 5.26 4.77 23.71
CA THR A 402 4.62 4.48 25.00
C THR A 402 5.60 3.75 25.89
N LYS A 403 5.94 4.30 27.06
CA LYS A 403 6.61 3.53 28.11
C LYS A 403 5.55 2.95 29.04
N GLU A 404 5.48 1.62 29.13
CA GLU A 404 4.80 1.00 30.26
C GLU A 404 5.57 1.32 31.54
N ILE A 405 4.88 1.84 32.54
CA ILE A 405 5.45 2.13 33.86
C ILE A 405 6.06 0.82 34.40
N GLY A 406 7.37 0.83 34.64
CA GLY A 406 8.11 -0.34 35.10
C GLY A 406 7.59 -0.84 36.45
N PHE A 407 7.72 -2.13 36.71
CA PHE A 407 7.30 -2.76 37.98
C PHE A 407 7.86 -2.05 39.23
N LEU A 408 9.10 -1.52 39.13
CA LEU A 408 9.74 -0.77 40.22
C LEU A 408 9.21 0.66 40.39
N ASP A 409 8.72 1.29 39.31
CA ASP A 409 8.10 2.62 39.36
C ASP A 409 6.68 2.52 39.96
N LYS A 410 5.94 1.46 39.62
CA LYS A 410 4.64 1.12 40.25
C LYS A 410 4.71 0.94 41.76
N ILE A 411 5.86 0.50 42.30
CA ILE A 411 6.07 0.28 43.74
C ILE A 411 6.50 1.56 44.46
N LYS A 412 7.13 2.52 43.76
CA LYS A 412 7.57 3.79 44.35
C LYS A 412 6.47 4.86 44.36
N MET A 413 5.48 4.78 43.48
CA MET A 413 4.37 5.74 43.39
C MET A 413 3.29 5.41 44.42
N LYS A 414 3.29 6.11 45.56
CA LYS A 414 2.36 5.91 46.68
C LYS A 414 0.95 6.50 46.47
N HIS A 415 0.62 7.02 45.29
CA HIS A 415 -0.66 7.66 45.01
C HIS A 415 -1.39 7.03 43.81
N LYS A 416 -2.70 6.83 43.96
CA LYS A 416 -3.62 6.36 42.90
C LYS A 416 -3.88 7.51 41.91
N ASP A 417 -2.85 7.93 41.18
CA ASP A 417 -2.91 9.07 40.25
C ASP A 417 -3.38 8.66 38.84
N LEU A 418 -3.89 9.63 38.06
CA LEU A 418 -4.42 9.47 36.69
C LEU A 418 -3.47 8.68 35.76
N GLU A 419 -2.17 8.75 36.01
CA GLU A 419 -1.12 8.06 35.25
C GLU A 419 -1.29 6.52 35.21
N ASN A 420 -2.03 5.93 36.16
CA ASN A 420 -2.36 4.50 36.14
C ASN A 420 -3.60 4.16 35.28
N ILE A 421 -4.36 5.16 34.85
CA ILE A 421 -5.64 5.03 34.13
C ILE A 421 -5.44 5.24 32.62
N THR A 422 -4.59 6.19 32.27
CA THR A 422 -4.39 6.66 30.89
C THR A 422 -2.99 6.33 30.40
N LYS A 423 -2.87 5.94 29.13
CA LYS A 423 -1.55 5.75 28.51
C LYS A 423 -0.87 7.11 28.32
N ALA A 424 0.34 7.22 28.84
CA ALA A 424 1.22 8.36 28.59
C ALA A 424 1.99 8.16 27.28
N PHE A 425 1.99 9.18 26.44
CA PHE A 425 2.69 9.21 25.16
C PHE A 425 3.90 10.15 25.26
N TYR A 426 4.98 9.77 24.59
CA TYR A 426 6.24 10.51 24.59
C TYR A 426 6.62 10.94 23.18
N ILE A 427 7.08 12.19 23.07
CA ILE A 427 7.74 12.73 21.89
C ILE A 427 9.25 12.75 22.18
N GLU A 428 10.03 11.92 21.51
CA GLU A 428 11.50 11.89 21.65
C GLU A 428 12.15 12.80 20.60
N LYS A 429 12.63 13.98 21.05
CA LYS A 429 13.58 14.81 20.30
C LYS A 429 14.92 14.78 21.01
N ALA A 430 16.01 15.00 20.26
CA ALA A 430 17.40 14.71 20.62
C ALA A 430 17.93 15.20 21.99
N GLN A 431 17.18 15.99 22.79
CA GLN A 431 17.60 16.45 24.11
C GLN A 431 16.48 16.52 25.20
N GLU A 432 15.18 16.38 24.88
CA GLU A 432 14.09 16.42 25.88
C GLU A 432 12.90 15.51 25.49
N ALA A 433 12.38 14.75 26.44
CA ALA A 433 11.18 13.93 26.26
C ALA A 433 9.94 14.69 26.78
N LYS A 434 9.08 15.16 25.88
CA LYS A 434 7.77 15.76 26.23
C LYS A 434 6.72 14.66 26.42
N LYS A 435 5.82 14.81 27.39
CA LYS A 435 4.75 13.84 27.74
C LYS A 435 3.37 14.47 27.57
N PHE A 436 2.42 13.71 27.01
CA PHE A 436 1.00 14.07 26.95
C PHE A 436 0.09 12.83 27.08
N HIS A 437 -1.20 13.04 27.27
CA HIS A 437 -2.26 12.03 27.33
C HIS A 437 -3.36 12.32 26.30
N MET A 438 -4.21 11.33 26.02
CA MET A 438 -5.30 11.50 25.04
C MET A 438 -6.32 12.57 25.44
N TYR A 439 -6.55 12.77 26.74
CA TYR A 439 -7.43 13.83 27.25
C TYR A 439 -6.85 15.24 27.14
N ASP A 440 -5.58 15.37 26.74
CA ASP A 440 -4.96 16.68 26.46
C ASP A 440 -5.30 17.17 25.05
N ILE A 441 -6.01 16.39 24.22
CA ILE A 441 -6.47 16.80 22.89
C ILE A 441 -7.76 17.59 23.02
N ASN A 442 -7.68 18.88 22.71
CA ASN A 442 -8.76 19.84 22.89
C ASN A 442 -9.75 19.81 21.72
N ILE A 443 -9.27 19.59 20.49
CA ILE A 443 -10.07 19.72 19.28
C ILE A 443 -9.83 18.53 18.35
N LEU A 444 -10.94 17.96 17.85
CA LEU A 444 -10.94 17.01 16.75
C LEU A 444 -11.57 17.63 15.52
N ILE A 445 -10.89 17.52 14.36
CA ILE A 445 -11.39 18.05 13.09
C ILE A 445 -11.59 16.90 12.10
N GLY A 446 -12.79 16.80 11.55
CA GLY A 446 -13.12 15.84 10.49
C GLY A 446 -13.24 16.49 9.12
N ALA A 447 -12.44 16.05 8.16
CA ALA A 447 -12.51 16.44 6.75
C ALA A 447 -12.66 15.21 5.85
N GLY A 448 -13.22 15.40 4.65
CA GLY A 448 -13.44 14.33 3.69
C GLY A 448 -14.90 14.23 3.24
N GLY A 449 -15.10 13.61 2.08
CA GLY A 449 -16.43 13.57 1.43
C GLY A 449 -17.54 12.99 2.30
N VAL A 450 -17.24 11.93 3.05
CA VAL A 450 -18.19 11.25 3.96
C VAL A 450 -18.55 12.10 5.19
N LEU A 451 -17.71 13.07 5.58
CA LEU A 451 -17.94 13.94 6.72
C LEU A 451 -18.60 15.27 6.33
N SER A 452 -18.23 15.81 5.18
CA SER A 452 -18.78 17.08 4.69
C SER A 452 -20.21 16.96 4.14
N HIS A 453 -20.62 15.76 3.69
CA HIS A 453 -21.93 15.52 3.07
C HIS A 453 -22.85 14.63 3.91
N THR A 454 -22.64 14.56 5.23
CA THR A 454 -23.60 13.90 6.12
C THR A 454 -24.96 14.60 6.07
N GLU A 455 -26.04 13.88 6.35
CA GLU A 455 -27.40 14.44 6.35
C GLU A 455 -27.63 15.36 7.56
N SER A 456 -26.88 15.13 8.65
CA SER A 456 -26.94 15.94 9.87
C SER A 456 -25.55 16.13 10.51
N ASN A 457 -25.45 17.12 11.41
CA ASN A 457 -24.24 17.34 12.21
C ASN A 457 -24.04 16.22 13.24
N GLU A 458 -25.10 15.60 13.73
CA GLU A 458 -25.04 14.44 14.62
C GLU A 458 -24.38 13.23 13.96
N GLN A 459 -24.65 12.98 12.68
CA GLN A 459 -23.97 11.93 11.92
C GLN A 459 -22.47 12.20 11.80
N ALA A 460 -22.06 13.43 11.47
CA ALA A 460 -20.65 13.79 11.39
C ALA A 460 -19.96 13.69 12.77
N LEU A 461 -20.65 14.16 13.83
CA LEU A 461 -20.18 14.06 15.20
C LEU A 461 -19.94 12.61 15.61
N SER A 462 -20.91 11.72 15.32
CA SER A 462 -20.80 10.28 15.58
C SER A 462 -19.60 9.64 14.88
N ILE A 463 -19.40 9.94 13.58
CA ILE A 463 -18.26 9.39 12.83
C ILE A 463 -16.92 9.82 13.43
N ILE A 464 -16.75 11.11 13.72
CA ILE A 464 -15.49 11.66 14.26
C ILE A 464 -15.27 11.15 15.68
N TYR A 465 -16.31 11.16 16.52
CA TYR A 465 -16.25 10.69 17.90
C TYR A 465 -15.86 9.20 17.97
N ASP A 466 -16.56 8.31 17.27
CA ASP A 466 -16.28 6.87 17.33
C ASP A 466 -14.97 6.50 16.64
N GLY A 467 -14.61 7.23 15.58
CA GLY A 467 -13.34 7.06 14.89
C GLY A 467 -12.15 7.42 15.77
N PHE A 468 -12.21 8.55 16.49
CA PHE A 468 -11.10 8.99 17.33
C PHE A 468 -11.16 8.47 18.76
N GLN A 469 -12.33 8.14 19.31
CA GLN A 469 -12.54 7.80 20.72
C GLN A 469 -11.82 8.81 21.65
N PRO A 470 -12.24 10.09 21.67
CA PRO A 470 -11.63 11.11 22.53
C PRO A 470 -11.83 10.78 24.01
N GLU A 471 -10.94 11.32 24.85
CA GLU A 471 -10.99 11.21 26.31
C GLU A 471 -11.16 12.61 26.91
N GLY A 472 -11.85 12.74 28.04
CA GLY A 472 -12.03 14.05 28.70
C GLY A 472 -13.09 14.92 28.03
N ILE A 473 -12.77 16.19 27.78
CA ILE A 473 -13.66 17.13 27.07
C ILE A 473 -12.97 17.57 25.79
N THR A 474 -13.67 17.41 24.66
CA THR A 474 -13.10 17.67 23.34
C THR A 474 -14.13 18.35 22.44
N GLU A 475 -13.77 19.46 21.80
CA GLU A 475 -14.59 20.06 20.75
C GLU A 475 -14.46 19.25 19.45
N ILE A 476 -15.57 18.99 18.79
CA ILE A 476 -15.63 18.28 17.51
C ILE A 476 -16.04 19.25 16.41
N TRP A 477 -15.19 19.38 15.40
CA TRP A 477 -15.36 20.28 14.26
C TRP A 477 -15.37 19.49 12.95
N LYS A 478 -15.97 20.04 11.90
CA LYS A 478 -15.92 19.46 10.55
C LYS A 478 -15.52 20.49 9.50
N ASP A 479 -14.87 20.03 8.43
CA ASP A 479 -14.77 20.77 7.18
C ASP A 479 -16.13 20.71 6.47
N LYS A 480 -16.88 21.81 6.55
CA LYS A 480 -18.28 21.90 6.11
C LYS A 480 -18.46 21.66 4.61
N HIS A 481 -17.54 22.17 3.80
CA HIS A 481 -17.68 22.19 2.34
C HIS A 481 -16.62 21.34 1.63
N PHE A 482 -15.74 20.69 2.38
CA PHE A 482 -14.56 19.99 1.88
C PHE A 482 -13.63 20.93 1.10
N ILE A 483 -13.36 22.11 1.67
CA ILE A 483 -12.58 23.20 1.04
C ILE A 483 -11.27 23.52 1.76
N SER A 484 -10.92 22.77 2.81
CA SER A 484 -9.63 22.94 3.48
C SER A 484 -8.42 22.85 2.54
N PRO A 485 -8.37 22.01 1.48
CA PRO A 485 -7.26 22.05 0.55
C PRO A 485 -7.23 23.34 -0.29
N HIS A 486 -8.37 23.92 -0.64
CA HIS A 486 -8.41 25.17 -1.41
C HIS A 486 -7.86 26.34 -0.60
N LEU A 487 -8.25 26.43 0.68
CA LEU A 487 -7.82 27.51 1.55
C LEU A 487 -6.35 27.37 1.98
N GLY A 488 -5.83 26.15 2.10
CA GLY A 488 -4.41 25.92 2.35
C GLY A 488 -3.51 26.26 1.15
N LYS A 489 -4.09 26.29 -0.06
CA LYS A 489 -3.42 26.77 -1.27
C LYS A 489 -3.47 28.28 -1.32
N LEU A 490 -4.60 28.87 -0.90
CA LEU A 490 -4.77 30.31 -0.79
C LEU A 490 -3.79 30.90 0.22
N SER A 491 -3.51 30.23 1.34
CA SER A 491 -2.62 30.78 2.38
C SER A 491 -1.18 31.02 1.91
N ALA A 492 -0.71 30.28 0.90
CA ALA A 492 0.58 30.53 0.28
C ALA A 492 0.64 31.86 -0.50
N VAL A 493 -0.51 32.44 -0.84
CA VAL A 493 -0.68 33.68 -1.60
C VAL A 493 -1.20 34.82 -0.71
N ASP A 494 -2.20 34.56 0.14
CA ASP A 494 -2.76 35.47 1.14
C ASP A 494 -3.22 34.71 2.40
N GLU A 495 -2.34 34.69 3.40
CA GLU A 495 -2.56 34.01 4.67
C GLU A 495 -3.73 34.62 5.47
N LYS A 496 -3.91 35.95 5.43
CA LYS A 496 -4.96 36.63 6.22
C LYS A 496 -6.34 36.31 5.68
N LEU A 497 -6.52 36.37 4.36
CA LEU A 497 -7.77 36.01 3.71
C LEU A 497 -8.08 34.52 3.94
N ALA A 498 -7.08 33.64 3.77
CA ALA A 498 -7.23 32.22 4.00
C ALA A 498 -7.66 31.92 5.45
N THR A 499 -6.98 32.47 6.46
CA THR A 499 -7.32 32.26 7.87
C THR A 499 -8.71 32.79 8.22
N LYS A 500 -9.14 33.92 7.63
CA LYS A 500 -10.50 34.42 7.81
C LYS A 500 -11.53 33.42 7.26
N LEU A 501 -11.40 33.04 5.99
CA LEU A 501 -12.30 32.09 5.33
C LEU A 501 -12.30 30.71 6.00
N MET A 502 -11.16 30.27 6.54
CA MET A 502 -11.09 29.01 7.28
C MET A 502 -12.01 29.04 8.51
N THR A 503 -12.02 30.15 9.25
CA THR A 503 -12.84 30.30 10.44
C THR A 503 -14.31 30.64 10.17
N THR A 504 -14.64 31.23 9.01
CA THR A 504 -16.02 31.66 8.72
C THR A 504 -16.77 30.73 7.77
N GLU A 505 -16.06 30.07 6.83
CA GLU A 505 -16.68 29.28 5.75
C GLU A 505 -16.26 27.80 5.74
N CYS A 506 -15.10 27.44 6.31
CA CYS A 506 -14.55 26.08 6.21
C CYS A 506 -14.85 25.21 7.45
N PHE A 507 -14.30 25.58 8.61
CA PHE A 507 -14.41 24.77 9.82
C PHE A 507 -15.65 25.16 10.60
N GLU A 508 -16.59 24.22 10.70
CA GLU A 508 -17.82 24.34 11.48
C GLU A 508 -17.67 23.55 12.78
N LYS A 509 -17.95 24.21 13.92
CA LYS A 509 -18.01 23.54 15.22
C LYS A 509 -19.34 22.79 15.34
N ILE A 510 -19.31 21.49 15.60
CA ILE A 510 -20.53 20.65 15.56
C ILE A 510 -20.94 20.07 16.92
N GLY A 511 -20.07 20.10 17.93
CA GLY A 511 -20.44 19.69 19.28
C GLY A 511 -19.25 19.52 20.23
N ILE A 512 -19.55 19.27 21.50
CA ILE A 512 -18.57 18.93 22.54
C ILE A 512 -18.81 17.49 23.00
N ALA A 513 -17.76 16.66 22.91
CA ALA A 513 -17.75 15.31 23.45
C ALA A 513 -17.21 15.32 24.89
N ILE A 514 -17.91 14.63 25.80
CA ILE A 514 -17.54 14.49 27.21
C ILE A 514 -17.43 13.00 27.53
N ARG A 515 -16.20 12.51 27.69
CA ARG A 515 -15.86 11.11 27.94
C ARG A 515 -15.06 10.95 29.24
N PRO A 516 -15.72 10.62 30.37
CA PRO A 516 -15.05 10.41 31.65
C PRO A 516 -14.10 9.22 31.66
N LEU A 517 -13.09 9.30 32.53
CA LEU A 517 -12.04 8.29 32.72
C LEU A 517 -12.17 7.62 34.08
N SER A 518 -11.95 6.30 34.14
CA SER A 518 -11.91 5.53 35.39
C SER A 518 -11.10 4.23 35.24
N GLN A 519 -10.49 3.77 36.34
CA GLN A 519 -9.84 2.45 36.42
C GLN A 519 -10.85 1.30 36.44
N GLU A 520 -12.02 1.53 37.03
CA GLU A 520 -13.06 0.53 37.19
C GLU A 520 -14.43 1.13 36.83
N TRP A 521 -15.12 0.48 35.89
CA TRP A 521 -16.50 0.77 35.54
C TRP A 521 -17.40 -0.25 36.23
N LYS A 522 -18.11 0.17 37.28
CA LYS A 522 -19.09 -0.67 38.00
C LYS A 522 -20.48 -0.35 37.49
N GLN A 523 -21.24 -1.37 37.09
CA GLN A 523 -22.62 -1.22 36.66
C GLN A 523 -23.45 -0.43 37.68
N ASP A 524 -24.41 0.33 37.17
CA ASP A 524 -25.37 1.16 37.92
C ASP A 524 -24.77 2.26 38.82
N LYS A 525 -23.44 2.46 38.78
CA LYS A 525 -22.79 3.55 39.49
C LYS A 525 -22.97 4.86 38.74
N VAL A 526 -23.23 5.94 39.48
CA VAL A 526 -23.22 7.31 38.94
C VAL A 526 -21.79 7.68 38.54
N VAL A 527 -21.66 8.28 37.35
CA VAL A 527 -20.40 8.74 36.76
C VAL A 527 -20.26 10.25 36.95
N LEU A 528 -21.28 11.00 36.55
CA LEU A 528 -21.29 12.45 36.67
C LEU A 528 -22.70 13.02 36.85
N HIS A 529 -22.74 14.22 37.43
CA HIS A 529 -23.87 15.13 37.44
C HIS A 529 -23.54 16.30 36.51
N ILE A 530 -24.35 16.54 35.49
CA ILE A 530 -24.21 17.68 34.58
C ILE A 530 -25.41 18.61 34.72
N THR A 531 -25.16 19.91 34.82
CA THR A 531 -26.20 20.95 34.83
C THR A 531 -26.01 21.84 33.62
N VAL A 532 -27.06 21.97 32.80
CA VAL A 532 -27.13 22.84 31.62
C VAL A 532 -28.40 23.69 31.78
N ASP A 533 -28.27 25.02 31.76
CA ASP A 533 -29.39 25.96 31.93
C ASP A 533 -30.29 25.68 33.14
N ASN A 534 -29.67 25.33 34.27
CA ASN A 534 -30.33 24.94 35.53
C ASN A 534 -31.11 23.60 35.47
N MET A 535 -31.05 22.86 34.37
CA MET A 535 -31.53 21.47 34.29
C MET A 535 -30.40 20.52 34.65
N GLN A 536 -30.62 19.69 35.68
CA GLN A 536 -29.65 18.72 36.15
C GLN A 536 -29.94 17.33 35.56
N HIS A 537 -28.91 16.70 35.01
CA HIS A 537 -28.91 15.31 34.55
C HIS A 537 -27.91 14.49 35.36
N ILE A 538 -28.26 13.23 35.65
CA ILE A 538 -27.42 12.26 36.35
C ILE A 538 -27.10 11.15 35.37
N ILE A 539 -25.82 10.90 35.10
CA ILE A 539 -25.37 9.91 34.12
C ILE A 539 -24.73 8.74 34.85
N LYS A 540 -25.17 7.52 34.56
CA LYS A 540 -24.63 6.28 35.10
C LYS A 540 -23.74 5.56 34.10
N VAL A 541 -22.96 4.60 34.61
CA VAL A 541 -22.15 3.69 33.79
C VAL A 541 -23.04 2.97 32.77
N GLY A 542 -22.66 3.02 31.50
CA GLY A 542 -23.40 2.44 30.38
C GLY A 542 -24.33 3.42 29.65
N GLU A 543 -24.60 4.59 30.22
CA GLU A 543 -25.53 5.57 29.63
C GLU A 543 -24.81 6.55 28.70
N GLN A 544 -25.55 7.01 27.69
CA GLN A 544 -25.17 8.08 26.78
C GLN A 544 -26.27 9.14 26.80
N LEU A 545 -25.88 10.41 26.67
CA LEU A 545 -26.82 11.54 26.62
C LEU A 545 -26.36 12.55 25.56
N TYR A 546 -27.29 12.95 24.68
CA TYR A 546 -27.11 14.05 23.75
C TYR A 546 -28.02 15.22 24.15
N ILE A 547 -27.44 16.41 24.31
CA ILE A 547 -28.14 17.65 24.64
C ILE A 547 -28.00 18.60 23.44
N PRO A 548 -29.00 18.68 22.55
CA PRO A 548 -28.93 19.56 21.38
C PRO A 548 -28.92 21.04 21.77
N ASN A 549 -28.47 21.92 20.86
CA ASN A 549 -28.58 23.37 21.01
C ASN A 549 -29.02 24.07 19.71
N LYS A 550 -30.27 23.88 19.31
CA LYS A 550 -30.76 24.39 18.02
C LYS A 550 -30.83 25.91 17.93
N GLU A 551 -30.90 26.60 19.08
CA GLU A 551 -31.00 28.06 19.16
C GLU A 551 -29.62 28.73 19.18
N GLU A 552 -28.53 27.94 19.26
CA GLU A 552 -27.12 28.43 19.34
C GLU A 552 -26.89 29.47 20.45
N ASP A 553 -27.73 29.43 21.50
CA ASP A 553 -27.57 30.29 22.67
C ASP A 553 -26.38 29.83 23.51
N VAL A 554 -25.65 30.78 24.08
CA VAL A 554 -24.55 30.49 25.01
C VAL A 554 -25.11 29.98 26.34
N ARG A 555 -24.82 28.72 26.69
CA ARG A 555 -25.32 28.03 27.88
C ARG A 555 -24.22 27.81 28.91
N SER A 556 -24.56 27.97 30.19
CA SER A 556 -23.65 27.64 31.29
C SER A 556 -23.71 26.14 31.60
N VAL A 557 -22.57 25.46 31.47
CA VAL A 557 -22.42 24.02 31.75
C VAL A 557 -21.62 23.81 33.03
N SER A 558 -22.13 22.99 33.94
CA SER A 558 -21.44 22.60 35.17
C SER A 558 -21.44 21.09 35.34
N ILE A 559 -20.25 20.49 35.44
CA ILE A 559 -20.05 19.04 35.59
C ILE A 559 -19.45 18.75 36.96
N ILE A 560 -19.98 17.75 37.66
CA ILE A 560 -19.45 17.21 38.91
C ILE A 560 -19.30 15.70 38.73
N LEU A 561 -18.08 15.18 38.89
CA LEU A 561 -17.74 13.77 38.72
C LEU A 561 -17.82 13.03 40.05
N GLU A 562 -18.28 11.79 39.98
CA GLU A 562 -18.37 10.92 41.14
C GLU A 562 -17.01 10.34 41.53
N LYS A 563 -16.85 9.90 42.78
CA LYS A 563 -15.56 9.42 43.29
C LYS A 563 -14.99 8.27 42.42
N GLY A 564 -13.81 8.52 41.84
CA GLY A 564 -13.08 7.58 40.99
C GLY A 564 -13.15 7.89 39.50
N PHE A 565 -13.94 8.89 39.10
CA PHE A 565 -14.02 9.37 37.72
C PHE A 565 -13.28 10.72 37.56
N TYR A 566 -12.74 10.94 36.36
CA TYR A 566 -11.93 12.10 36.00
C TYR A 566 -12.23 12.57 34.58
N LEU A 567 -11.99 13.85 34.29
CA LEU A 567 -12.00 14.39 32.91
C LEU A 567 -10.60 14.87 32.49
N ASN A 568 -9.80 15.36 33.43
CA ASN A 568 -8.40 15.74 33.24
C ASN A 568 -7.68 15.78 34.61
N GLU A 569 -6.43 16.27 34.65
CA GLU A 569 -5.63 16.39 35.88
C GLU A 569 -6.18 17.44 36.88
N GLN A 570 -7.01 18.40 36.45
CA GLN A 570 -7.41 19.57 37.23
C GLN A 570 -8.63 19.36 38.17
N GLY A 571 -9.28 18.19 38.17
CA GLY A 571 -10.13 17.77 39.29
C GLY A 571 -11.48 17.13 38.96
N LYS A 572 -12.31 17.00 40.01
CA LYS A 572 -13.60 16.27 40.03
C LYS A 572 -14.80 17.10 39.56
N GLY A 573 -14.59 18.26 38.95
CA GLY A 573 -15.67 19.08 38.43
C GLY A 573 -15.16 20.24 37.57
N MET A 574 -15.98 20.68 36.63
CA MET A 574 -15.63 21.69 35.64
C MET A 574 -16.83 22.60 35.34
N LYS A 575 -16.57 23.86 35.01
CA LYS A 575 -17.57 24.82 34.53
C LYS A 575 -17.05 25.53 33.29
N PHE A 576 -17.90 25.67 32.27
CA PHE A 576 -17.61 26.39 31.05
C PHE A 576 -18.91 26.88 30.40
N GLU A 577 -18.80 27.84 29.48
CA GLU A 577 -19.92 28.31 28.66
C GLU A 577 -19.77 27.79 27.24
N SER A 578 -20.88 27.41 26.60
CA SER A 578 -20.86 26.93 25.22
C SER A 578 -22.21 27.09 24.53
N ASP A 579 -22.15 27.48 23.26
CA ASP A 579 -23.24 27.47 22.28
C ASP A 579 -23.37 26.14 21.53
N LEU A 580 -22.51 25.16 21.81
CA LEU A 580 -22.49 23.89 21.10
C LEU A 580 -23.42 22.84 21.74
N PRO A 581 -23.91 21.87 20.96
CA PRO A 581 -24.55 20.69 21.51
C PRO A 581 -23.54 19.83 22.29
N LEU A 582 -24.01 19.09 23.29
CA LEU A 582 -23.17 18.26 24.16
C LEU A 582 -23.47 16.78 23.93
N PHE A 583 -22.44 15.97 23.74
CA PHE A 583 -22.53 14.52 23.77
C PHE A 583 -21.75 13.96 24.94
N ILE A 584 -22.44 13.28 25.85
CA ILE A 584 -21.87 12.66 27.04
C ILE A 584 -21.92 11.15 26.84
N ASP A 585 -20.78 10.50 26.99
CA ASP A 585 -20.67 9.06 26.85
C ASP A 585 -20.02 8.43 28.09
N ALA A 586 -20.82 7.70 28.86
CA ALA A 586 -20.39 6.95 30.02
C ALA A 586 -20.45 5.42 29.79
N SER A 587 -20.45 4.97 28.53
CA SER A 587 -20.37 3.56 28.16
C SER A 587 -18.99 2.94 28.45
N PHE A 588 -18.89 1.64 28.71
CA PHE A 588 -17.59 0.95 28.85
C PHE A 588 -17.10 0.36 27.51
N GLU A 589 -18.04 0.05 26.62
CA GLU A 589 -17.86 -0.49 25.28
C GLU A 589 -18.70 0.33 24.30
N ASP A 590 -18.33 0.29 23.03
CA ASP A 590 -19.07 0.91 21.94
C ASP A 590 -20.55 0.45 21.97
N ASN A 591 -21.49 1.39 22.12
CA ASN A 591 -22.93 1.11 22.19
C ASN A 591 -23.71 1.91 21.14
N PHE A 592 -23.50 1.55 19.88
CA PHE A 592 -24.10 2.25 18.74
C PHE A 592 -25.64 2.28 18.80
N ASN A 593 -26.30 1.23 19.31
CA ASN A 593 -27.75 1.21 19.40
C ASN A 593 -28.29 2.30 20.36
N SER A 594 -27.60 2.51 21.48
CA SER A 594 -27.91 3.60 22.41
C SER A 594 -27.61 4.96 21.80
N GLU A 595 -26.47 5.09 21.13
CA GLU A 595 -26.03 6.31 20.46
C GLU A 595 -27.01 6.71 19.34
N ASN A 596 -27.32 5.78 18.43
CA ASN A 596 -28.26 5.95 17.32
C ASN A 596 -29.62 6.42 17.83
N LYS A 597 -30.11 5.83 18.93
CA LYS A 597 -31.37 6.24 19.55
C LYS A 597 -31.31 7.65 20.14
N THR A 598 -30.19 7.99 20.79
CA THR A 598 -30.04 9.24 21.54
C THR A 598 -29.80 10.43 20.61
N MET A 599 -29.02 10.24 19.55
CA MET A 599 -28.72 11.26 18.52
C MET A 599 -29.66 11.20 17.31
N GLN A 600 -30.49 10.16 17.18
CA GLN A 600 -31.39 9.95 16.03
C GLN A 600 -30.61 9.87 14.70
N LEU A 601 -29.50 9.11 14.66
CA LEU A 601 -28.58 9.08 13.52
C LEU A 601 -29.21 8.48 12.26
N PHE A 602 -29.92 7.36 12.43
CA PHE A 602 -30.63 6.65 11.38
C PHE A 602 -31.99 6.18 11.88
N SER A 603 -33.01 6.31 11.03
CA SER A 603 -34.32 5.69 11.24
C SER A 603 -34.25 4.18 11.04
N GLN A 604 -35.32 3.46 11.41
CA GLN A 604 -35.48 2.06 10.98
C GLN A 604 -35.44 1.97 9.44
N PHE A 605 -34.89 0.85 8.95
CA PHE A 605 -34.81 0.57 7.52
C PHE A 605 -36.16 0.07 7.00
N ASP A 606 -37.03 1.00 6.58
CA ASP A 606 -38.35 0.63 6.05
C ASP A 606 -38.24 -0.08 4.69
N GLU A 607 -37.27 0.31 3.85
CA GLU A 607 -36.99 -0.31 2.55
C GLU A 607 -35.48 -0.30 2.26
N VAL A 608 -34.93 -1.47 1.92
CA VAL A 608 -33.52 -1.62 1.52
C VAL A 608 -33.49 -1.87 0.01
N PRO A 609 -32.96 -0.94 -0.82
CA PRO A 609 -32.92 -1.14 -2.27
C PRO A 609 -32.03 -2.33 -2.61
N SER A 610 -32.33 -3.02 -3.70
CA SER A 610 -31.44 -4.08 -4.17
C SER A 610 -30.08 -3.52 -4.60
N ILE A 611 -29.05 -4.37 -4.58
CA ILE A 611 -27.70 -4.01 -5.06
C ILE A 611 -27.76 -3.68 -6.56
N GLU A 612 -28.57 -4.40 -7.32
CA GLU A 612 -28.70 -4.24 -8.76
C GLU A 612 -29.33 -2.89 -9.12
N GLU A 613 -30.39 -2.48 -8.43
CA GLU A 613 -31.01 -1.16 -8.60
C GLU A 613 -30.02 -0.02 -8.35
N SER A 614 -29.11 -0.22 -7.39
CA SER A 614 -28.13 0.78 -7.00
C SER A 614 -27.01 0.94 -8.04
N PHE A 615 -26.47 -0.17 -8.55
CA PHE A 615 -25.25 -0.15 -9.36
C PHE A 615 -25.45 -0.35 -10.87
N ASN A 616 -26.62 -0.82 -11.35
CA ASN A 616 -26.83 -1.09 -12.77
C ASN A 616 -26.49 0.10 -13.70
N GLY A 617 -26.77 1.33 -13.26
CA GLY A 617 -26.45 2.54 -14.03
C GLY A 617 -24.95 2.82 -14.19
N PHE A 618 -24.09 2.20 -13.36
CA PHE A 618 -22.64 2.37 -13.38
C PHE A 618 -21.93 1.26 -14.18
N ILE A 619 -22.63 0.18 -14.53
CA ILE A 619 -22.11 -0.91 -15.36
C ILE A 619 -22.03 -0.44 -16.81
N LYS A 620 -20.88 0.09 -17.21
CA LYS A 620 -20.65 0.54 -18.59
C LYS A 620 -20.64 -0.65 -19.55
N GLN A 621 -21.17 -0.45 -20.76
CA GLN A 621 -20.95 -1.38 -21.87
C GLN A 621 -19.45 -1.53 -22.14
N LYS A 622 -19.00 -2.77 -22.21
CA LYS A 622 -17.59 -3.10 -22.42
C LYS A 622 -17.38 -3.46 -23.89
N PRO A 623 -16.44 -2.82 -24.60
CA PRO A 623 -16.20 -3.13 -26.00
C PRO A 623 -15.72 -4.57 -26.14
N ILE A 624 -16.33 -5.30 -27.07
CA ILE A 624 -15.85 -6.60 -27.53
C ILE A 624 -14.90 -6.32 -28.70
N VAL A 625 -13.64 -6.69 -28.55
CA VAL A 625 -12.63 -6.48 -29.59
C VAL A 625 -12.56 -7.72 -30.47
N SER A 626 -12.64 -7.55 -31.78
CA SER A 626 -12.60 -8.64 -32.75
C SER A 626 -11.44 -8.47 -33.74
N GLY A 627 -10.95 -9.59 -34.28
CA GLY A 627 -9.92 -9.62 -35.34
C GLY A 627 -8.60 -10.19 -34.87
N ILE A 628 -7.54 -9.90 -35.64
CA ILE A 628 -6.17 -10.36 -35.36
C ILE A 628 -5.56 -9.51 -34.26
N GLN A 629 -5.07 -10.17 -33.22
CA GLN A 629 -4.49 -9.54 -32.03
C GLN A 629 -3.21 -10.28 -31.61
N GLU A 630 -2.37 -9.60 -30.82
CA GLU A 630 -1.13 -10.15 -30.28
C GLU A 630 -1.29 -10.54 -28.80
N HIS A 631 -0.74 -11.69 -28.43
CA HIS A 631 -0.63 -12.17 -27.06
C HIS A 631 0.83 -12.43 -26.72
N LYS A 632 1.40 -11.63 -25.82
CA LYS A 632 2.76 -11.81 -25.33
C LYS A 632 2.77 -12.77 -24.15
N VAL A 633 3.61 -13.80 -24.24
CA VAL A 633 3.85 -14.77 -23.17
C VAL A 633 5.33 -14.71 -22.81
N ALA A 634 5.66 -14.49 -21.53
CA ALA A 634 7.03 -14.25 -21.09
C ALA A 634 7.43 -15.11 -19.88
N LEU A 635 8.67 -15.60 -19.89
CA LEU A 635 9.31 -16.26 -18.75
C LEU A 635 9.69 -15.22 -17.68
N PRO A 636 9.67 -15.60 -16.38
CA PRO A 636 10.05 -14.71 -15.29
C PRO A 636 11.52 -14.28 -15.33
N TYR A 637 12.39 -15.07 -15.97
CA TYR A 637 13.78 -14.71 -16.25
C TYR A 637 14.30 -15.48 -17.47
N ALA A 638 15.47 -15.10 -17.97
CA ALA A 638 16.07 -15.71 -19.14
C ALA A 638 16.16 -17.25 -19.01
N GLY A 639 15.56 -17.96 -19.96
CA GLY A 639 15.50 -19.41 -20.04
C GLY A 639 15.52 -19.90 -21.48
N ASN A 640 14.98 -21.09 -21.72
CA ASN A 640 14.92 -21.67 -23.06
C ASN A 640 13.57 -21.32 -23.69
N ILE A 641 13.57 -20.62 -24.82
CA ILE A 641 12.38 -20.52 -25.69
C ILE A 641 12.44 -21.67 -26.69
N LEU A 642 11.41 -22.52 -26.67
CA LEU A 642 11.36 -23.77 -27.42
C LEU A 642 10.71 -23.61 -28.81
N VAL A 643 10.06 -22.48 -29.05
CA VAL A 643 9.37 -22.16 -30.31
C VAL A 643 10.14 -21.16 -31.17
N LYS A 644 9.85 -21.14 -32.47
CA LYS A 644 10.45 -20.25 -33.47
C LYS A 644 9.38 -19.40 -34.15
N VAL A 645 9.82 -18.27 -34.71
CA VAL A 645 8.97 -17.42 -35.55
C VAL A 645 8.40 -18.26 -36.70
N GLY A 646 7.07 -18.24 -36.83
CA GLY A 646 6.33 -19.00 -37.82
C GLY A 646 5.64 -20.26 -37.31
N ASP A 647 6.02 -20.76 -36.13
CA ASP A 647 5.43 -21.98 -35.54
C ASP A 647 3.94 -21.78 -35.22
N GLU A 648 3.13 -22.81 -35.48
CA GLU A 648 1.75 -22.89 -34.99
C GLU A 648 1.73 -23.55 -33.61
N VAL A 649 1.07 -22.91 -32.65
CA VAL A 649 1.00 -23.37 -31.26
C VAL A 649 -0.46 -23.59 -30.84
N SER A 650 -0.68 -24.60 -30.01
CA SER A 650 -1.92 -24.82 -29.27
C SER A 650 -1.80 -24.22 -27.86
N SER A 651 -2.92 -24.07 -27.15
CA SER A 651 -2.93 -23.50 -25.78
C SER A 651 -2.00 -24.22 -24.80
N ASP A 652 -1.87 -25.54 -24.91
CA ASP A 652 -1.02 -26.34 -24.01
C ASP A 652 0.43 -26.44 -24.49
N SER A 653 0.76 -25.89 -25.68
CA SER A 653 2.12 -25.92 -26.22
C SER A 653 3.09 -25.20 -25.29
N ILE A 654 4.19 -25.86 -24.95
CA ILE A 654 5.25 -25.27 -24.13
C ILE A 654 6.04 -24.31 -25.03
N ILE A 655 5.99 -23.03 -24.69
CA ILE A 655 6.65 -21.95 -25.40
C ILE A 655 8.08 -21.78 -24.88
N GLY A 656 8.26 -21.92 -23.57
CA GLY A 656 9.57 -21.81 -22.96
C GLY A 656 9.62 -22.47 -21.59
N GLU A 657 10.83 -22.61 -21.07
CA GLU A 657 11.06 -23.20 -19.76
C GLU A 657 12.24 -22.56 -19.01
N ASN A 658 12.10 -22.46 -17.69
CA ASN A 658 13.20 -22.24 -16.77
C ASN A 658 13.49 -23.56 -16.02
N LEU A 659 14.59 -24.22 -16.39
CA LEU A 659 14.99 -25.52 -15.82
C LEU A 659 15.43 -25.45 -14.36
N PHE A 660 15.90 -24.28 -13.91
CA PHE A 660 16.55 -24.11 -12.63
C PHE A 660 15.90 -23.00 -11.80
N ASP A 661 16.40 -22.78 -10.58
CA ASP A 661 16.14 -21.52 -9.86
C ASP A 661 16.86 -20.35 -10.54
N PRO A 662 16.56 -19.09 -10.24
CA PRO A 662 17.23 -17.95 -10.86
C PRO A 662 18.73 -17.89 -10.47
N PRO A 663 19.64 -17.57 -11.41
CA PRO A 663 21.09 -17.58 -11.15
C PRO A 663 21.48 -16.62 -10.03
N ARG A 664 22.30 -17.11 -9.10
CA ARG A 664 22.83 -16.30 -7.99
C ARG A 664 24.02 -15.49 -8.45
N VAL A 665 24.19 -14.31 -7.87
CA VAL A 665 25.45 -13.59 -7.96
C VAL A 665 26.20 -13.76 -6.64
N TYR A 666 27.46 -14.14 -6.76
CA TYR A 666 28.39 -14.32 -5.65
C TYR A 666 29.33 -13.13 -5.62
N VAL A 667 29.29 -12.41 -4.51
CA VAL A 667 30.18 -11.29 -4.25
C VAL A 667 31.29 -11.77 -3.32
N ILE A 668 32.49 -11.87 -3.89
CA ILE A 668 33.69 -12.34 -3.20
C ILE A 668 34.50 -11.11 -2.78
N SER A 669 34.41 -10.75 -1.50
CA SER A 669 35.27 -9.74 -0.89
C SER A 669 36.63 -10.35 -0.55
N LEU A 670 37.69 -9.79 -1.15
CA LEU A 670 39.06 -10.24 -0.97
C LEU A 670 39.78 -9.50 0.14
N PHE A 671 39.46 -8.22 0.38
CA PHE A 671 40.10 -7.44 1.45
C PHE A 671 39.70 -7.90 2.86
N ASP A 672 38.53 -8.51 3.02
CA ASP A 672 38.11 -9.14 4.29
C ASP A 672 38.93 -10.40 4.62
N LYS A 673 39.68 -10.92 3.64
CA LYS A 673 40.57 -12.08 3.80
C LYS A 673 41.94 -11.59 4.21
N THR A 674 42.07 -11.17 5.47
CA THR A 674 43.29 -10.58 6.03
C THR A 674 44.54 -11.43 5.85
N TYR A 675 44.39 -12.76 5.77
CA TYR A 675 45.48 -13.69 5.48
C TYR A 675 46.07 -13.50 4.07
N LEU A 676 45.31 -12.98 3.11
CA LEU A 676 45.82 -12.67 1.78
C LEU A 676 46.64 -11.38 1.75
N HIS A 677 46.64 -10.52 2.77
CA HIS A 677 47.41 -9.25 2.72
C HIS A 677 47.16 -8.40 1.45
N LEU A 678 45.95 -8.49 0.89
CA LEU A 678 45.57 -7.76 -0.34
C LEU A 678 45.22 -6.29 -0.02
N ASN A 679 45.56 -5.41 -0.94
CA ASN A 679 45.20 -4.00 -0.97
C ASN A 679 44.94 -3.55 -2.41
N SER A 680 44.53 -2.28 -2.59
CA SER A 680 44.26 -1.68 -3.89
C SER A 680 45.44 -1.78 -4.88
N ASP A 681 46.67 -1.82 -4.37
CA ASP A 681 47.88 -1.70 -5.17
C ASP A 681 48.43 -3.06 -5.63
N ASN A 682 48.09 -4.15 -4.92
CA ASN A 682 48.61 -5.50 -5.19
C ASN A 682 47.57 -6.48 -5.72
N ILE A 683 46.27 -6.14 -5.67
CA ILE A 683 45.19 -7.04 -6.09
C ILE A 683 45.21 -7.34 -7.58
N GLU A 684 45.48 -6.33 -8.42
CA GLU A 684 45.52 -6.50 -9.87
C GLU A 684 46.60 -7.50 -10.29
N LYS A 685 47.77 -7.46 -9.64
CA LYS A 685 48.89 -8.37 -9.89
C LYS A 685 48.66 -9.78 -9.36
N SER A 686 47.73 -9.95 -8.41
CA SER A 686 47.45 -11.22 -7.72
C SER A 686 46.23 -11.96 -8.31
N LEU A 687 45.49 -11.34 -9.23
CA LEU A 687 44.33 -11.91 -9.92
C LEU A 687 44.73 -12.88 -11.03
N LEU A 688 44.12 -14.07 -11.02
CA LEU A 688 44.32 -15.11 -12.04
C LEU A 688 43.16 -15.20 -13.05
N ILE A 689 42.16 -14.33 -12.91
CA ILE A 689 40.93 -14.29 -13.70
C ILE A 689 40.63 -12.87 -14.16
N LYS A 690 39.86 -12.75 -15.24
CA LYS A 690 39.39 -11.48 -15.82
C LYS A 690 37.86 -11.45 -15.89
N GLU A 691 37.31 -10.25 -16.07
CA GLU A 691 35.89 -10.08 -16.37
C GLU A 691 35.53 -10.85 -17.66
N GLY A 692 34.44 -11.61 -17.61
CA GLY A 692 33.98 -12.50 -18.67
C GLY A 692 34.41 -13.97 -18.53
N ASP A 693 35.41 -14.29 -17.70
CA ASP A 693 35.93 -15.66 -17.56
C ASP A 693 34.92 -16.60 -16.90
N GLU A 694 34.88 -17.86 -17.37
CA GLU A 694 34.18 -18.94 -16.67
C GLU A 694 35.13 -19.68 -15.73
N VAL A 695 34.74 -19.77 -14.46
CA VAL A 695 35.57 -20.29 -13.37
C VAL A 695 34.92 -21.53 -12.79
N LYS A 696 35.71 -22.58 -12.56
CA LYS A 696 35.24 -23.84 -11.93
C LYS A 696 35.25 -23.74 -10.41
N PHE A 697 34.40 -24.51 -9.75
CA PHE A 697 34.47 -24.68 -8.29
C PHE A 697 35.86 -25.17 -7.88
N GLY A 698 36.48 -24.48 -6.93
CA GLY A 698 37.83 -24.78 -6.44
C GLY A 698 38.97 -24.35 -7.37
N GLN A 699 38.68 -23.65 -8.48
CA GLN A 699 39.72 -23.05 -9.31
C GLN A 699 40.35 -21.87 -8.57
N ARG A 700 41.68 -21.80 -8.54
CA ARG A 700 42.38 -20.67 -7.94
C ARG A 700 42.08 -19.39 -8.71
N ILE A 701 41.65 -18.36 -8.00
CA ILE A 701 41.33 -17.04 -8.57
C ILE A 701 42.25 -15.92 -8.07
N ILE A 702 42.91 -16.14 -6.93
CA ILE A 702 43.96 -15.28 -6.40
C ILE A 702 45.19 -16.12 -6.04
N GLU A 703 46.37 -15.65 -6.40
CA GLU A 703 47.65 -16.16 -5.94
C GLU A 703 48.65 -15.02 -5.75
N ILE A 704 49.33 -14.99 -4.60
CA ILE A 704 50.28 -13.92 -4.28
C ILE A 704 51.70 -14.39 -4.56
N GLY A 705 52.35 -13.70 -5.50
CA GLY A 705 53.65 -14.09 -6.05
C GLY A 705 54.88 -13.63 -5.26
N ASP A 706 54.78 -12.58 -4.44
CA ASP A 706 55.95 -12.01 -3.75
C ASP A 706 56.31 -12.83 -2.51
N ARG A 707 57.17 -13.83 -2.72
CA ARG A 707 57.69 -14.72 -1.68
C ARG A 707 58.97 -14.16 -1.10
N THR A 708 59.02 -13.96 0.21
CA THR A 708 60.33 -13.87 0.89
C THR A 708 60.89 -15.27 1.14
N PHE A 709 62.22 -15.42 1.11
CA PHE A 709 62.94 -16.69 1.34
C PHE A 709 62.51 -17.41 2.64
N ILE A 710 62.10 -16.64 3.66
CA ILE A 710 61.61 -17.14 4.96
C ILE A 710 60.17 -17.71 4.85
N GLN A 711 59.31 -17.13 4.00
CA GLN A 711 57.94 -17.59 3.79
C GLN A 711 57.90 -18.91 2.97
N GLU A 712 58.86 -19.12 2.06
CA GLU A 712 59.02 -20.40 1.35
C GLU A 712 59.39 -21.56 2.29
N LEU A 713 60.23 -21.30 3.30
CA LEU A 713 60.60 -22.28 4.32
C LEU A 713 59.45 -22.66 5.27
N GLN A 714 58.39 -21.84 5.35
CA GLN A 714 57.24 -22.04 6.25
C GLN A 714 55.99 -22.63 5.57
N PHE A 715 56.01 -22.90 4.26
CA PHE A 715 54.87 -23.45 3.50
C PHE A 715 53.55 -22.67 3.70
N GLN A 716 53.61 -21.35 3.93
CA GLN A 716 52.39 -20.54 4.02
C GLN A 716 51.85 -20.25 2.61
N HIS A 717 50.66 -20.76 2.33
CA HIS A 717 50.03 -20.62 1.02
C HIS A 717 48.96 -19.51 1.06
N PHE A 718 49.21 -18.40 0.37
CA PHE A 718 48.30 -17.24 0.29
C PHE A 718 47.55 -17.26 -1.05
N TYR A 719 46.53 -18.10 -1.15
CA TYR A 719 45.66 -18.19 -2.32
C TYR A 719 44.18 -18.15 -1.93
N PHE A 720 43.34 -17.82 -2.89
CA PHE A 720 41.90 -17.93 -2.78
C PHE A 720 41.34 -18.71 -3.96
N ASP A 721 40.58 -19.76 -3.65
CA ASP A 721 39.92 -20.59 -4.65
C ASP A 721 38.47 -20.15 -4.81
N ALA A 722 37.96 -20.26 -6.04
CA ALA A 722 36.59 -19.95 -6.38
C ALA A 722 35.64 -20.80 -5.53
N PRO A 723 34.77 -20.17 -4.72
CA PRO A 723 33.84 -20.89 -3.85
C PRO A 723 32.70 -21.53 -4.64
N VAL A 724 32.54 -21.14 -5.91
CA VAL A 724 31.46 -21.58 -6.79
C VAL A 724 31.94 -21.68 -8.23
N ARG A 725 31.20 -22.45 -9.04
CA ARG A 725 31.33 -22.37 -10.49
C ARG A 725 30.51 -21.20 -11.00
N GLY A 726 31.12 -20.31 -11.78
CA GLY A 726 30.43 -19.12 -12.25
C GLY A 726 31.20 -18.35 -13.30
N ARG A 727 30.52 -17.42 -13.96
CA ARG A 727 31.13 -16.44 -14.87
C ARG A 727 31.48 -15.17 -14.09
N VAL A 728 32.67 -14.64 -14.28
CA VAL A 728 33.09 -13.36 -13.68
C VAL A 728 32.36 -12.23 -14.40
N GLU A 729 31.48 -11.53 -13.70
CA GLU A 729 30.72 -10.39 -14.24
C GLU A 729 31.51 -9.10 -14.11
N LYS A 730 32.15 -8.91 -12.95
CA LYS A 730 32.85 -7.66 -12.63
C LYS A 730 33.93 -7.87 -11.59
N ILE A 731 35.03 -7.15 -11.72
CA ILE A 731 36.11 -7.07 -10.73
C ILE A 731 36.27 -5.60 -10.34
N ASN A 732 36.04 -5.29 -9.07
CA ASN A 732 36.26 -3.96 -8.52
C ASN A 732 37.56 -3.96 -7.71
N LEU A 733 38.61 -3.34 -8.25
CA LEU A 733 39.94 -3.30 -7.64
C LEU A 733 39.95 -2.40 -6.39
N ASP A 734 39.21 -1.28 -6.41
CA ASP A 734 39.17 -0.31 -5.31
C ASP A 734 38.53 -0.88 -4.04
N SER A 735 37.49 -1.70 -4.20
CA SER A 735 36.83 -2.40 -3.08
C SER A 735 37.35 -3.82 -2.86
N GLY A 736 38.31 -4.27 -3.69
CA GLY A 736 38.85 -5.62 -3.70
C GLY A 736 37.79 -6.71 -3.80
N THR A 737 36.84 -6.56 -4.73
CA THR A 737 35.69 -7.46 -4.83
C THR A 737 35.50 -8.06 -6.21
N ILE A 738 35.17 -9.35 -6.28
CA ILE A 738 34.82 -10.06 -7.51
C ILE A 738 33.33 -10.41 -7.48
N ILE A 739 32.62 -10.06 -8.53
CA ILE A 739 31.22 -10.41 -8.76
C ILE A 739 31.18 -11.59 -9.75
N MET A 740 30.66 -12.74 -9.33
CA MET A 740 30.53 -13.93 -10.16
C MET A 740 29.07 -14.36 -10.29
N ARG A 741 28.56 -14.57 -11.49
CA ARG A 741 27.24 -15.16 -11.72
C ARG A 741 27.32 -16.68 -11.78
N GLU A 742 26.48 -17.37 -11.03
CA GLU A 742 26.38 -18.83 -11.03
C GLU A 742 26.11 -19.38 -12.43
N ILE A 743 26.87 -20.38 -12.85
CA ILE A 743 26.54 -21.19 -14.03
C ILE A 743 25.69 -22.35 -13.56
N GLN A 744 24.48 -22.46 -14.10
CA GLN A 744 23.48 -23.42 -13.65
C GLN A 744 23.52 -24.67 -14.52
N ASP A 745 24.24 -25.69 -14.05
CA ASP A 745 24.31 -27.00 -14.69
C ASP A 745 24.01 -28.11 -13.69
N TYR A 746 23.00 -27.90 -12.83
CA TYR A 746 22.68 -28.78 -11.74
C TYR A 746 22.38 -30.19 -12.22
N SER A 747 23.06 -31.18 -11.63
CA SER A 747 22.76 -32.57 -11.90
C SER A 747 21.51 -32.99 -11.14
N THR A 748 20.53 -33.53 -11.86
CA THR A 748 19.36 -34.19 -11.27
C THR A 748 19.70 -35.54 -10.62
N LYS A 749 20.94 -36.04 -10.81
CA LYS A 749 21.40 -37.29 -10.23
C LYS A 749 21.74 -37.10 -8.74
N PRO A 750 21.30 -38.00 -7.84
CA PRO A 750 21.59 -37.90 -6.42
C PRO A 750 23.09 -38.05 -6.15
N LYS A 751 23.67 -37.07 -5.44
CA LYS A 751 25.09 -37.04 -5.08
C LYS A 751 25.26 -37.44 -3.61
N LYS A 752 25.98 -38.54 -3.40
CA LYS A 752 26.26 -39.11 -2.08
C LYS A 752 27.55 -38.54 -1.51
N ILE A 753 27.48 -38.00 -0.30
CA ILE A 753 28.59 -37.31 0.37
C ILE A 753 28.84 -38.02 1.69
N ASN A 754 29.99 -38.66 1.84
CA ASN A 754 30.36 -39.33 3.09
C ASN A 754 30.86 -38.30 4.11
N VAL A 755 29.92 -37.74 4.88
CA VAL A 755 30.17 -36.70 5.89
C VAL A 755 30.95 -37.27 7.07
N ALA A 756 30.63 -38.48 7.52
CA ALA A 756 31.33 -39.15 8.63
C ALA A 756 32.82 -39.28 8.37
N LYS A 757 33.20 -39.77 7.18
CA LYS A 757 34.59 -39.92 6.76
C LYS A 757 35.30 -38.57 6.67
N LYS A 758 34.65 -37.54 6.10
CA LYS A 758 35.26 -36.22 5.94
C LYS A 758 35.42 -35.45 7.26
N LEU A 759 34.53 -35.66 8.24
CA LEU A 759 34.63 -35.08 9.59
C LEU A 759 35.42 -35.94 10.58
N ASN A 760 35.86 -37.13 10.17
CA ASN A 760 36.51 -38.11 11.03
C ASN A 760 35.71 -38.39 12.33
N VAL A 761 34.42 -38.71 12.16
CA VAL A 761 33.48 -39.07 13.25
C VAL A 761 32.79 -40.39 12.92
N LEU A 762 32.22 -41.06 13.93
CA LEU A 762 31.40 -42.25 13.69
C LEU A 762 30.11 -41.86 12.93
N PRO A 763 29.60 -42.72 12.01
CA PRO A 763 28.33 -42.49 11.31
C PRO A 763 27.18 -42.04 12.21
N LYS A 764 27.00 -42.67 13.37
CA LYS A 764 25.94 -42.32 14.34
C LYS A 764 26.08 -40.91 14.93
N GLN A 765 27.28 -40.33 14.89
CA GLN A 765 27.58 -39.02 15.46
C GLN A 765 27.37 -37.87 14.48
N ILE A 766 27.18 -38.13 13.17
CA ILE A 766 27.09 -37.04 12.18
C ILE A 766 25.93 -36.07 12.48
N LYS A 767 24.83 -36.57 13.06
CA LYS A 767 23.63 -35.76 13.36
C LYS A 767 23.94 -34.56 14.26
N ALA A 768 24.89 -34.69 15.19
CA ALA A 768 25.28 -33.62 16.11
C ALA A 768 26.12 -32.52 15.43
N TYR A 769 26.68 -32.81 14.25
CA TYR A 769 27.55 -31.90 13.52
C TYR A 769 26.91 -31.34 12.23
N MET A 770 25.75 -31.86 11.83
CA MET A 770 24.98 -31.36 10.69
C MET A 770 24.47 -29.95 11.00
N LYS A 771 24.66 -29.03 10.05
CA LYS A 771 24.05 -27.69 10.08
C LYS A 771 22.70 -27.61 9.35
N LYS A 772 22.41 -28.63 8.53
CA LYS A 772 21.26 -28.71 7.64
C LYS A 772 20.59 -30.08 7.78
N GLY A 773 19.27 -30.12 7.80
CA GLY A 773 18.44 -31.31 7.96
C GLY A 773 17.95 -31.89 6.63
N VAL A 774 17.29 -33.06 6.71
CA VAL A 774 16.56 -33.62 5.56
C VAL A 774 15.45 -32.65 5.16
N GLY A 775 15.32 -32.39 3.85
CA GLY A 775 14.40 -31.41 3.29
C GLY A 775 15.01 -30.02 3.07
N ASP A 776 16.11 -29.69 3.75
CA ASP A 776 16.79 -28.41 3.56
C ASP A 776 17.42 -28.32 2.15
N PHE A 777 17.24 -27.17 1.51
CA PHE A 777 17.94 -26.84 0.28
C PHE A 777 19.35 -26.33 0.60
N VAL A 778 20.35 -26.83 -0.12
CA VAL A 778 21.77 -26.48 0.03
C VAL A 778 22.38 -26.15 -1.33
N TYR A 779 23.24 -25.13 -1.35
CA TYR A 779 23.99 -24.74 -2.55
C TYR A 779 25.35 -25.42 -2.57
N ALA A 780 25.93 -25.58 -3.77
CA ALA A 780 27.32 -25.99 -3.88
C ALA A 780 28.22 -24.99 -3.10
N GLY A 781 29.09 -25.51 -2.24
CA GLY A 781 29.94 -24.73 -1.33
C GLY A 781 29.37 -24.59 0.09
N ASP A 782 28.05 -24.72 0.30
CA ASP A 782 27.43 -24.56 1.62
C ASP A 782 27.95 -25.59 2.62
N SER A 783 28.21 -25.15 3.86
CA SER A 783 28.62 -26.02 4.97
C SER A 783 27.48 -26.96 5.36
N LEU A 784 27.53 -28.23 4.93
CA LEU A 784 26.59 -29.29 5.31
C LEU A 784 26.73 -29.66 6.78
N ALA A 785 27.97 -29.78 7.23
CA ALA A 785 28.29 -30.18 8.59
C ALA A 785 29.63 -29.58 9.00
N SER A 786 29.77 -29.25 10.29
CA SER A 786 31.02 -28.76 10.84
C SER A 786 31.26 -29.31 12.23
N ARG A 787 32.52 -29.62 12.52
CA ARG A 787 33.00 -29.95 13.85
C ARG A 787 34.01 -28.90 14.28
N ILE A 788 33.56 -27.97 15.13
CA ILE A 788 34.36 -26.85 15.64
C ILE A 788 34.79 -27.23 17.07
N LEU A 789 36.07 -27.57 17.24
CA LEU A 789 36.80 -27.78 18.50
C LEU A 789 36.08 -28.59 19.60
N ASP A 790 36.38 -29.89 19.63
CA ASP A 790 36.15 -30.75 20.80
C ASP A 790 37.48 -30.86 21.58
N LYS A 791 37.45 -30.91 22.92
CA LYS A 791 38.63 -30.82 23.84
C LYS A 791 39.72 -31.90 23.62
N ARG A 792 39.58 -32.78 22.63
CA ARG A 792 40.41 -33.96 22.36
C ARG A 792 41.00 -34.05 20.94
N THR A 793 40.79 -33.07 20.03
CA THR A 793 41.38 -33.11 18.67
C THR A 793 41.81 -31.75 18.12
N THR A 794 42.87 -31.72 17.31
CA THR A 794 43.64 -30.53 16.92
C THR A 794 43.23 -29.81 15.64
N LEU A 795 42.24 -30.28 14.85
CA LEU A 795 41.83 -29.59 13.61
C LEU A 795 40.30 -29.49 13.45
N PRO A 796 39.75 -28.29 13.16
CA PRO A 796 38.34 -28.12 12.80
C PRO A 796 38.06 -28.76 11.43
N GLY A 797 36.95 -29.49 11.33
CA GLY A 797 36.50 -30.12 10.09
C GLY A 797 35.24 -29.45 9.57
N ILE A 798 35.24 -29.01 8.30
CA ILE A 798 34.05 -28.49 7.61
C ILE A 798 33.82 -29.35 6.37
N VAL A 799 32.58 -29.80 6.19
CA VAL A 799 32.15 -30.52 4.99
C VAL A 799 31.18 -29.65 4.21
N SER A 800 31.63 -29.17 3.05
CA SER A 800 30.78 -28.42 2.12
C SER A 800 30.04 -29.34 1.14
N SER A 801 28.89 -28.87 0.66
CA SER A 801 28.15 -29.54 -0.41
C SER A 801 28.88 -29.40 -1.74
N PRO A 802 29.12 -30.48 -2.50
CA PRO A 802 29.73 -30.43 -3.82
C PRO A 802 28.69 -30.28 -4.95
N THR A 803 27.42 -30.06 -4.64
CA THR A 803 26.33 -29.83 -5.61
C THR A 803 25.21 -29.01 -4.96
N THR A 804 24.44 -28.31 -5.78
CA THR A 804 23.21 -27.65 -5.38
C THR A 804 22.05 -28.66 -5.39
N GLY A 805 21.14 -28.58 -4.41
CA GLY A 805 19.96 -29.43 -4.32
C GLY A 805 19.39 -29.55 -2.90
N LYS A 806 18.32 -30.33 -2.72
CA LYS A 806 17.78 -30.68 -1.40
C LYS A 806 18.51 -31.86 -0.78
N ILE A 807 18.68 -31.85 0.54
CA ILE A 807 19.11 -33.02 1.29
C ILE A 807 17.96 -34.04 1.30
N LYS A 808 18.07 -35.06 0.45
CA LYS A 808 17.08 -36.15 0.34
C LYS A 808 17.15 -37.10 1.53
N GLU A 809 18.36 -37.38 2.00
CA GLU A 809 18.60 -38.40 3.01
C GLU A 809 19.85 -38.07 3.82
N VAL A 810 19.79 -38.33 5.13
CA VAL A 810 20.94 -38.36 6.03
C VAL A 810 20.99 -39.75 6.66
N ASN A 811 21.88 -40.60 6.16
CA ASN A 811 21.98 -42.00 6.58
C ASN A 811 22.95 -42.13 7.79
N LEU A 812 22.41 -42.40 8.97
CA LEU A 812 23.17 -42.46 10.23
C LEU A 812 23.96 -43.77 10.42
N GLU A 813 23.69 -44.80 9.63
CA GLU A 813 24.44 -46.07 9.67
C GLU A 813 25.73 -45.98 8.85
N THR A 814 25.66 -45.38 7.68
CA THR A 814 26.80 -45.24 6.74
C THR A 814 27.52 -43.90 6.86
N GLY A 815 26.87 -42.88 7.44
CA GLY A 815 27.42 -41.54 7.59
C GLY A 815 27.35 -40.71 6.30
N ILE A 816 26.49 -41.12 5.36
CA ILE A 816 26.34 -40.52 4.03
C ILE A 816 25.15 -39.58 4.00
N VAL A 817 25.35 -38.40 3.42
CA VAL A 817 24.30 -37.42 3.10
C VAL A 817 24.08 -37.42 1.60
N THR A 818 22.83 -37.52 1.17
CA THR A 818 22.44 -37.50 -0.25
C THR A 818 21.83 -36.14 -0.59
N VAL A 819 22.42 -35.44 -1.54
CA VAL A 819 21.91 -34.16 -2.07
C VAL A 819 21.44 -34.37 -3.51
N GLN A 820 20.25 -33.90 -3.84
CA GLN A 820 19.69 -34.03 -5.19
C GLN A 820 18.94 -32.76 -5.57
N TYR A 821 19.14 -32.28 -6.79
CA TYR A 821 18.28 -31.24 -7.37
C TYR A 821 17.05 -31.92 -8.00
N ASP A 822 15.87 -31.71 -7.40
CA ASP A 822 14.61 -32.36 -7.76
C ASP A 822 13.47 -31.36 -7.98
N LYS A 823 13.79 -30.13 -8.40
CA LYS A 823 12.78 -29.11 -8.70
C LYS A 823 12.27 -29.29 -10.13
N ASP A 824 10.95 -29.28 -10.30
CA ASP A 824 10.33 -29.32 -11.61
C ASP A 824 10.64 -28.02 -12.40
N PRO A 825 10.92 -28.11 -13.71
CA PRO A 825 11.07 -26.93 -14.56
C PRO A 825 9.82 -26.06 -14.52
N TYR A 826 10.01 -24.75 -14.45
CA TYR A 826 8.92 -23.82 -14.71
C TYR A 826 8.64 -23.80 -16.21
N GLN A 827 7.48 -24.29 -16.62
CA GLN A 827 7.08 -24.34 -18.02
C GLN A 827 6.07 -23.24 -18.33
N LEU A 828 6.39 -22.45 -19.35
CA LEU A 828 5.52 -21.42 -19.89
C LEU A 828 4.72 -22.01 -21.05
N ARG A 829 3.39 -21.94 -20.96
CA ARG A 829 2.48 -22.42 -22.00
C ARG A 829 1.98 -21.28 -22.86
N ALA A 830 1.57 -21.59 -24.08
CA ALA A 830 1.07 -20.59 -25.03
C ALA A 830 -0.19 -19.87 -24.53
N GLY A 831 -1.01 -20.55 -23.74
CA GLY A 831 -2.31 -20.06 -23.26
C GLY A 831 -3.37 -20.04 -24.38
N ILE A 832 -3.01 -19.70 -25.60
CA ILE A 832 -3.90 -19.58 -26.75
C ILE A 832 -3.42 -20.38 -27.95
N LYS A 833 -4.33 -20.70 -28.86
CA LYS A 833 -3.97 -21.20 -30.20
C LYS A 833 -3.64 -20.02 -31.10
N GLY A 834 -2.52 -20.09 -31.81
CA GLY A 834 -2.11 -19.03 -32.71
C GLY A 834 -0.80 -19.32 -33.43
N LYS A 835 -0.25 -18.28 -34.07
CA LYS A 835 1.03 -18.35 -34.78
C LYS A 835 2.05 -17.44 -34.12
N VAL A 836 3.25 -17.98 -33.85
CA VAL A 836 4.36 -17.20 -33.29
C VAL A 836 4.83 -16.18 -34.31
N GLU A 837 4.62 -14.90 -34.02
CA GLU A 837 4.98 -13.79 -34.90
C GLU A 837 6.39 -13.26 -34.60
N ARG A 838 6.73 -13.18 -33.31
CA ARG A 838 8.03 -12.69 -32.84
C ARG A 838 8.49 -13.50 -31.63
N VAL A 839 9.81 -13.67 -31.50
CA VAL A 839 10.46 -14.29 -30.33
C VAL A 839 11.48 -13.32 -29.76
N GLU A 840 11.40 -13.05 -28.47
CA GLU A 840 12.42 -12.37 -27.69
C GLU A 840 13.34 -13.43 -27.09
N GLU A 841 14.59 -13.48 -27.55
CA GLU A 841 15.52 -14.56 -27.23
C GLU A 841 15.66 -14.78 -25.72
N GLY A 842 15.37 -16.01 -25.30
CA GLY A 842 15.42 -16.44 -23.91
C GLY A 842 14.33 -15.89 -22.98
N ILE A 843 13.44 -14.99 -23.44
CA ILE A 843 12.50 -14.29 -22.55
C ILE A 843 11.04 -14.52 -22.95
N ALA A 844 10.64 -14.29 -24.19
CA ALA A 844 9.22 -14.26 -24.54
C ALA A 844 8.92 -14.72 -25.97
N ALA A 845 7.67 -15.08 -26.21
CA ALA A 845 7.11 -15.23 -27.54
C ALA A 845 5.83 -14.41 -27.68
N ILE A 846 5.61 -13.84 -28.86
CA ILE A 846 4.43 -13.06 -29.20
C ILE A 846 3.62 -13.88 -30.20
N ILE A 847 2.42 -14.24 -29.79
CA ILE A 847 1.51 -15.13 -30.51
C ILE A 847 0.41 -14.28 -31.12
N SER A 848 0.30 -14.33 -32.45
CA SER A 848 -0.83 -13.75 -33.18
C SER A 848 -2.00 -14.74 -33.17
N TYR A 849 -3.20 -14.25 -32.87
CA TYR A 849 -4.44 -15.03 -32.90
C TYR A 849 -5.57 -14.22 -33.52
N ASN A 850 -6.53 -14.90 -34.12
CA ASN A 850 -7.75 -14.28 -34.64
C ASN A 850 -8.91 -14.69 -33.75
N GLY A 851 -9.58 -13.74 -33.10
CA GLY A 851 -10.60 -14.08 -32.12
C GLY A 851 -11.36 -12.89 -31.57
N LEU A 852 -12.17 -13.18 -30.55
CA LEU A 852 -12.92 -12.19 -29.78
C LEU A 852 -12.29 -12.02 -28.41
N THR A 853 -12.12 -10.79 -27.96
CA THR A 853 -11.59 -10.47 -26.63
C THR A 853 -12.61 -9.69 -25.83
N LEU A 854 -13.00 -10.25 -24.69
CA LEU A 854 -13.92 -9.68 -23.71
C LEU A 854 -13.17 -9.40 -22.39
N LYS A 855 -13.73 -8.54 -21.54
CA LYS A 855 -13.15 -8.16 -20.25
C LYS A 855 -14.15 -8.33 -19.11
N GLY A 856 -13.75 -9.05 -18.06
CA GLY A 856 -14.54 -9.10 -16.82
C GLY A 856 -14.39 -7.79 -16.01
N ILE A 857 -15.18 -7.65 -14.95
CA ILE A 857 -15.02 -6.52 -14.00
C ILE A 857 -13.93 -6.81 -12.97
N ILE A 858 -13.91 -8.05 -12.47
CA ILE A 858 -12.94 -8.61 -11.53
C ILE A 858 -12.82 -10.12 -11.76
N GLY A 859 -11.64 -10.67 -11.55
CA GLY A 859 -11.35 -12.10 -11.64
C GLY A 859 -10.45 -12.55 -10.50
N PHE A 860 -10.31 -13.86 -10.32
CA PHE A 860 -9.53 -14.49 -9.26
C PHE A 860 -8.84 -15.73 -9.84
N GLY A 861 -7.70 -16.09 -9.25
CA GLY A 861 -6.89 -17.21 -9.75
C GLY A 861 -6.20 -16.89 -11.08
N THR A 862 -5.35 -17.80 -11.52
CA THR A 862 -4.38 -17.55 -12.60
C THR A 862 -5.01 -17.57 -13.99
N GLU A 863 -4.54 -18.43 -14.88
CA GLU A 863 -4.99 -18.53 -16.25
C GLU A 863 -5.37 -19.97 -16.60
N ALA A 864 -6.34 -20.13 -17.50
CA ALA A 864 -6.77 -21.43 -17.98
C ALA A 864 -7.30 -21.35 -19.41
N SER A 865 -7.17 -22.47 -20.12
CA SER A 865 -7.71 -22.63 -21.48
C SER A 865 -8.45 -23.94 -21.60
N GLY A 866 -9.63 -23.88 -22.21
CA GLY A 866 -10.53 -25.03 -22.35
C GLY A 866 -11.63 -24.77 -23.36
N LYS A 867 -12.56 -25.72 -23.47
CA LYS A 867 -13.76 -25.53 -24.30
C LYS A 867 -14.80 -24.73 -23.53
N LEU A 868 -15.36 -23.72 -24.19
CA LEU A 868 -16.44 -22.92 -23.64
C LEU A 868 -17.71 -23.76 -23.57
N LYS A 869 -18.32 -23.83 -22.39
CA LYS A 869 -19.59 -24.51 -22.16
C LYS A 869 -20.56 -23.57 -21.45
N LEU A 870 -21.63 -23.19 -22.14
CA LEU A 870 -22.72 -22.43 -21.53
C LEU A 870 -23.53 -23.33 -20.59
N ILE A 871 -23.84 -22.81 -19.40
CA ILE A 871 -24.66 -23.45 -18.37
C ILE A 871 -25.86 -22.55 -18.08
N GLU A 872 -27.05 -23.02 -18.46
CA GLU A 872 -28.30 -22.30 -18.18
C GLU A 872 -28.90 -22.71 -16.84
N LYS A 873 -28.68 -23.97 -16.44
CA LYS A 873 -29.19 -24.53 -15.18
C LYS A 873 -28.07 -25.18 -14.38
N PRO A 874 -27.96 -24.94 -13.06
CA PRO A 874 -26.93 -25.56 -12.23
C PRO A 874 -26.90 -27.10 -12.28
N SER A 875 -28.01 -27.76 -12.62
CA SER A 875 -28.08 -29.22 -12.82
C SER A 875 -27.23 -29.71 -13.99
N GLU A 876 -26.94 -28.88 -14.99
CA GLU A 876 -26.12 -29.25 -16.16
C GLU A 876 -24.65 -29.48 -15.80
N LEU A 877 -24.22 -29.00 -14.62
CA LEU A 877 -22.88 -29.21 -14.09
C LEU A 877 -22.54 -30.70 -13.95
N ASP A 878 -23.53 -31.56 -13.73
CA ASP A 878 -23.34 -33.02 -13.64
C ASP A 878 -22.84 -33.66 -14.93
N ASN A 879 -23.10 -33.03 -16.08
CA ASN A 879 -22.71 -33.53 -17.39
C ASN A 879 -21.45 -32.86 -17.96
N CYS A 880 -20.82 -31.96 -17.21
CA CYS A 880 -19.63 -31.24 -17.64
C CYS A 880 -18.33 -32.05 -17.44
N HIS A 881 -17.33 -31.76 -18.28
CA HIS A 881 -16.04 -32.43 -18.36
C HIS A 881 -14.89 -31.58 -17.80
N GLU A 882 -13.78 -32.24 -17.43
CA GLU A 882 -12.62 -31.58 -16.81
C GLU A 882 -11.88 -30.60 -17.75
N ASP A 883 -12.09 -30.65 -19.07
CA ASP A 883 -11.46 -29.76 -20.07
C ASP A 883 -12.26 -28.49 -20.38
N GLU A 884 -13.39 -28.26 -19.68
CA GLU A 884 -14.33 -27.19 -19.98
C GLU A 884 -14.15 -25.95 -19.08
N ILE A 885 -14.44 -24.79 -19.66
CA ILE A 885 -14.64 -23.51 -18.96
C ILE A 885 -16.13 -23.20 -19.01
N LEU A 886 -16.73 -23.09 -17.83
CA LEU A 886 -18.18 -22.97 -17.69
C LEU A 886 -18.60 -21.50 -17.67
N VAL A 887 -19.62 -21.17 -18.44
CA VAL A 887 -20.24 -19.84 -18.48
C VAL A 887 -21.63 -19.94 -17.87
N PHE A 888 -21.84 -19.36 -16.70
CA PHE A 888 -23.15 -19.25 -16.08
C PHE A 888 -23.85 -17.96 -16.53
N THR A 889 -25.13 -18.05 -16.81
CA THR A 889 -25.94 -16.89 -17.25
C THR A 889 -26.53 -16.10 -16.07
N GLN A 890 -26.46 -16.68 -14.86
CA GLN A 890 -27.00 -16.14 -13.60
C GLN A 890 -25.95 -16.26 -12.49
N LYS A 891 -26.23 -15.66 -11.33
CA LYS A 891 -25.35 -15.76 -10.17
C LYS A 891 -25.04 -17.22 -9.81
N ILE A 892 -23.85 -17.43 -9.26
CA ILE A 892 -23.44 -18.70 -8.66
C ILE A 892 -23.28 -18.54 -7.15
N ASP A 893 -23.11 -19.66 -6.46
CA ASP A 893 -22.89 -19.76 -5.02
C ASP A 893 -21.72 -20.70 -4.69
N ILE A 894 -21.44 -20.87 -3.40
CA ILE A 894 -20.38 -21.74 -2.90
C ILE A 894 -20.60 -23.22 -3.24
N GLU A 895 -21.86 -23.68 -3.37
CA GLU A 895 -22.17 -25.07 -3.70
C GLU A 895 -21.73 -25.40 -5.12
N ILE A 896 -22.02 -24.50 -6.07
CA ILE A 896 -21.58 -24.60 -7.46
C ILE A 896 -20.05 -24.62 -7.53
N LEU A 897 -19.36 -23.71 -6.84
CA LEU A 897 -17.90 -23.66 -6.81
C LEU A 897 -17.27 -24.94 -6.24
N THR A 898 -17.84 -25.45 -5.15
CA THR A 898 -17.38 -26.70 -4.52
C THR A 898 -17.58 -27.90 -5.44
N LYS A 899 -18.72 -27.96 -6.14
CA LYS A 899 -19.03 -29.03 -7.09
C LYS A 899 -18.13 -28.97 -8.32
N ALA A 900 -17.87 -27.78 -8.86
CA ALA A 900 -16.94 -27.56 -9.96
C ALA A 900 -15.50 -27.96 -9.57
N THR A 901 -15.09 -27.69 -8.33
CA THR A 901 -13.79 -28.11 -7.78
C THR A 901 -13.65 -29.62 -7.75
N LYS A 902 -14.67 -30.33 -7.25
CA LYS A 902 -14.69 -31.81 -7.23
C LYS A 902 -14.62 -32.41 -8.63
N LYS A 903 -15.20 -31.73 -9.62
CA LYS A 903 -15.18 -32.09 -11.04
C LYS A 903 -13.93 -31.62 -11.79
N LYS A 904 -13.01 -30.92 -11.14
CA LYS A 904 -11.77 -30.39 -11.75
C LYS A 904 -12.02 -29.57 -13.02
N ILE A 905 -13.10 -28.78 -13.01
CA ILE A 905 -13.41 -27.83 -14.09
C ILE A 905 -12.26 -26.84 -14.25
N LYS A 906 -11.91 -26.47 -15.49
CA LYS A 906 -10.76 -25.58 -15.76
C LYS A 906 -10.98 -24.11 -15.41
N GLY A 907 -12.23 -23.65 -15.35
CA GLY A 907 -12.52 -22.24 -15.11
C GLY A 907 -14.00 -21.92 -15.12
N ILE A 908 -14.36 -20.78 -14.53
CA ILE A 908 -15.74 -20.29 -14.46
C ILE A 908 -15.82 -18.82 -14.87
N ILE A 909 -16.81 -18.50 -15.69
CA ILE A 909 -17.26 -17.14 -15.99
C ILE A 909 -18.72 -17.04 -15.51
N THR A 910 -19.03 -16.00 -14.74
CA THR A 910 -20.38 -15.78 -14.18
C THR A 910 -20.67 -14.29 -14.11
N PRO A 911 -21.93 -13.84 -14.15
CA PRO A 911 -22.21 -12.43 -13.95
C PRO A 911 -21.88 -11.92 -12.56
N SER A 912 -22.22 -12.71 -11.55
CA SER A 912 -22.05 -12.33 -10.16
C SER A 912 -22.00 -13.53 -9.22
N ILE A 913 -21.63 -13.22 -7.98
CA ILE A 913 -21.61 -14.09 -6.80
C ILE A 913 -21.81 -13.19 -5.57
N ASN A 914 -22.28 -13.73 -4.44
CA ASN A 914 -22.20 -12.98 -3.18
C ASN A 914 -20.75 -12.90 -2.70
N SER A 915 -20.38 -11.77 -2.09
CA SER A 915 -19.05 -11.60 -1.52
C SER A 915 -18.74 -12.68 -0.47
N VAL A 916 -19.71 -13.05 0.37
CA VAL A 916 -19.54 -14.09 1.41
C VAL A 916 -19.17 -15.45 0.81
N ASP A 917 -19.88 -15.88 -0.24
CA ASP A 917 -19.63 -17.15 -0.93
C ASP A 917 -18.22 -17.18 -1.55
N LEU A 918 -17.80 -16.06 -2.13
CA LEU A 918 -16.46 -15.93 -2.69
C LEU A 918 -15.38 -16.00 -1.61
N VAL A 919 -15.57 -15.28 -0.49
CA VAL A 919 -14.61 -15.29 0.63
C VAL A 919 -14.48 -16.69 1.22
N GLN A 920 -15.59 -17.44 1.30
CA GLN A 920 -15.57 -18.84 1.70
C GLN A 920 -14.78 -19.72 0.73
N PHE A 921 -14.86 -19.45 -0.58
CA PHE A 921 -14.12 -20.19 -1.59
C PHE A 921 -12.62 -19.88 -1.61
N ILE A 922 -12.24 -18.59 -1.52
CA ILE A 922 -10.84 -18.14 -1.55
C ILE A 922 -10.16 -18.34 -0.18
N GLY A 923 -10.93 -18.31 0.91
CA GLY A 923 -10.44 -18.41 2.29
C GLY A 923 -9.90 -17.09 2.88
N LYS A 924 -10.05 -15.97 2.18
CA LYS A 924 -9.64 -14.63 2.66
C LYS A 924 -10.53 -13.54 2.07
N GLU A 925 -10.68 -12.46 2.82
CA GLU A 925 -11.35 -11.23 2.40
C GLU A 925 -10.62 -10.51 1.26
N ILE A 926 -11.39 -9.84 0.41
CA ILE A 926 -10.86 -9.02 -0.70
C ILE A 926 -10.34 -7.70 -0.13
N GLY A 927 -9.07 -7.39 -0.36
CA GLY A 927 -8.46 -6.11 0.03
C GLY A 927 -8.49 -5.10 -1.12
N VAL A 928 -7.31 -4.58 -1.49
CA VAL A 928 -7.09 -3.61 -2.58
C VAL A 928 -7.41 -4.10 -4.01
N ALA A 929 -8.08 -5.25 -4.17
CA ALA A 929 -8.40 -5.90 -5.44
C ALA A 929 -7.25 -5.97 -6.45
N LEU A 930 -6.07 -6.36 -5.95
CA LEU A 930 -4.99 -6.93 -6.73
C LEU A 930 -5.14 -8.47 -6.66
N THR A 931 -5.73 -9.05 -7.70
CA THR A 931 -6.12 -10.46 -7.74
C THR A 931 -5.50 -11.19 -8.92
N GLY A 932 -5.65 -12.50 -8.98
CA GLY A 932 -5.14 -13.37 -10.05
C GLY A 932 -3.99 -14.29 -9.65
N ASN A 933 -3.54 -14.18 -8.39
CA ASN A 933 -2.50 -15.01 -7.80
C ASN A 933 -3.00 -15.79 -6.58
N GLU A 934 -4.33 -15.83 -6.37
CA GLU A 934 -4.92 -16.67 -5.35
C GLU A 934 -4.70 -18.15 -5.66
N ASP A 935 -4.37 -18.92 -4.63
CA ASP A 935 -4.27 -20.38 -4.71
C ASP A 935 -5.67 -20.99 -4.68
N ILE A 936 -6.38 -20.90 -5.80
CA ILE A 936 -7.71 -21.47 -6.00
C ILE A 936 -7.68 -22.53 -7.12
N PRO A 937 -8.57 -23.53 -7.09
CA PRO A 937 -8.52 -24.67 -8.02
C PRO A 937 -8.63 -24.31 -9.51
N PHE A 938 -9.27 -23.19 -9.83
CA PHE A 938 -9.46 -22.70 -11.18
C PHE A 938 -9.72 -21.18 -11.18
N PRO A 939 -9.41 -20.47 -12.28
CA PRO A 939 -9.76 -19.07 -12.42
C PRO A 939 -11.27 -18.83 -12.47
N LEU A 940 -11.71 -17.77 -11.78
CA LEU A 940 -13.10 -17.31 -11.71
C LEU A 940 -13.17 -15.86 -12.21
N ILE A 941 -14.00 -15.57 -13.21
CA ILE A 941 -14.21 -14.21 -13.73
C ILE A 941 -15.66 -13.79 -13.49
N LEU A 942 -15.83 -12.61 -12.89
CA LEU A 942 -17.11 -11.93 -12.78
C LEU A 942 -17.25 -10.91 -13.93
N THR A 943 -18.40 -10.89 -14.61
CA THR A 943 -18.65 -9.91 -15.68
C THR A 943 -19.32 -8.62 -15.20
N GLU A 944 -20.12 -8.65 -14.14
CA GLU A 944 -20.91 -7.50 -13.66
C GLU A 944 -20.54 -7.04 -12.24
N GLY A 945 -20.54 -7.92 -11.23
CA GLY A 945 -20.23 -7.50 -9.85
C GLY A 945 -20.65 -8.51 -8.78
N PHE A 946 -20.91 -8.02 -7.57
CA PHE A 946 -21.30 -8.84 -6.42
C PHE A 946 -22.80 -8.75 -6.13
N GLY A 947 -23.47 -9.88 -5.86
CA GLY A 947 -24.93 -9.94 -5.70
C GLY A 947 -25.59 -10.78 -6.79
N ASN A 948 -26.71 -10.31 -7.31
CA ASN A 948 -27.62 -11.00 -8.23
C ASN A 948 -27.76 -10.29 -9.59
N PHE A 949 -26.63 -9.84 -10.15
CA PHE A 949 -26.60 -9.26 -11.48
C PHE A 949 -26.89 -10.29 -12.57
N LYS A 950 -27.48 -9.81 -13.67
CA LYS A 950 -27.64 -10.60 -14.90
C LYS A 950 -26.51 -10.27 -15.86
N MET A 951 -26.08 -11.28 -16.62
CA MET A 951 -25.05 -11.08 -17.63
C MET A 951 -25.52 -10.09 -18.70
N ASN A 952 -24.64 -9.17 -19.08
CA ASN A 952 -24.88 -8.23 -20.16
C ASN A 952 -25.31 -8.97 -21.45
N SER A 953 -26.31 -8.44 -22.15
CA SER A 953 -26.91 -9.09 -23.32
C SER A 953 -25.92 -9.36 -24.45
N ASP A 954 -24.95 -8.47 -24.67
CA ASP A 954 -23.96 -8.61 -25.74
C ASP A 954 -22.93 -9.69 -25.37
N TYR A 955 -22.57 -9.78 -24.09
CA TYR A 955 -21.69 -10.83 -23.57
C TYR A 955 -22.39 -12.18 -23.66
N LEU A 956 -23.63 -12.27 -23.18
CA LEU A 956 -24.43 -13.47 -23.25
C LEU A 956 -24.61 -13.96 -24.69
N LYS A 957 -24.98 -13.08 -25.61
CA LYS A 957 -25.08 -13.39 -27.05
C LYS A 957 -23.76 -13.92 -27.59
N THR A 958 -22.67 -13.20 -27.34
CA THR A 958 -21.34 -13.56 -27.85
C THR A 958 -20.86 -14.91 -27.31
N LEU A 959 -21.00 -15.15 -26.00
CA LEU A 959 -20.59 -16.41 -25.38
C LEU A 959 -21.48 -17.58 -25.85
N SER A 960 -22.76 -17.33 -26.10
CA SER A 960 -23.70 -18.33 -26.60
C SER A 960 -23.43 -18.71 -28.06
N GLU A 961 -23.18 -17.75 -28.94
CA GLU A 961 -22.83 -17.97 -30.35
C GLU A 961 -21.50 -18.73 -30.53
N ASN A 962 -20.63 -18.70 -29.51
CA ASN A 962 -19.33 -19.37 -29.49
C ASN A 962 -19.29 -20.58 -28.54
N ASN A 963 -20.44 -21.11 -28.12
CA ASN A 963 -20.51 -22.34 -27.32
C ASN A 963 -19.79 -23.50 -28.02
N GLY A 964 -18.93 -24.21 -27.29
CA GLY A 964 -18.09 -25.29 -27.80
C GLY A 964 -16.76 -24.86 -28.45
N LYS A 965 -16.52 -23.56 -28.67
CA LYS A 965 -15.20 -23.06 -29.12
C LYS A 965 -14.19 -23.06 -27.98
N HIS A 966 -12.91 -22.86 -28.29
CA HIS A 966 -11.90 -22.71 -27.24
C HIS A 966 -11.93 -21.29 -26.69
N ILE A 967 -11.68 -21.18 -25.39
CA ILE A 967 -11.55 -19.91 -24.68
C ILE A 967 -10.34 -19.98 -23.75
N TYR A 968 -9.58 -18.89 -23.72
CA TYR A 968 -8.57 -18.60 -22.71
C TYR A 968 -9.11 -17.56 -21.75
N ILE A 969 -8.93 -17.78 -20.45
CA ILE A 969 -9.29 -16.84 -19.41
C ILE A 969 -8.10 -16.54 -18.51
N ASN A 970 -8.00 -15.29 -18.07
CA ASN A 970 -7.00 -14.83 -17.11
C ASN A 970 -7.69 -13.98 -16.04
N GLY A 971 -7.62 -14.44 -14.79
CA GLY A 971 -8.29 -13.82 -13.64
C GLY A 971 -7.58 -12.57 -13.11
N HIS A 972 -6.39 -12.22 -13.59
CA HIS A 972 -5.62 -11.10 -13.07
C HIS A 972 -6.37 -9.77 -13.16
N THR A 973 -6.56 -9.14 -12.01
CA THR A 973 -7.24 -7.84 -11.89
C THR A 973 -6.43 -6.89 -11.04
N GLN A 974 -6.37 -5.64 -11.49
CA GLN A 974 -5.87 -4.49 -10.74
C GLN A 974 -6.82 -3.32 -11.00
N ILE A 975 -7.56 -2.90 -9.96
CA ILE A 975 -8.64 -1.91 -10.11
C ILE A 975 -8.12 -0.47 -10.11
N ARG A 976 -6.94 -0.21 -9.53
CA ARG A 976 -6.36 1.12 -9.37
C ARG A 976 -4.95 1.16 -9.96
N ALA A 977 -4.63 2.27 -10.66
CA ALA A 977 -3.30 2.60 -11.18
C ALA A 977 -2.65 1.51 -12.05
N GLY A 978 -2.53 1.69 -13.37
CA GLY A 978 -2.16 0.58 -14.25
C GLY A 978 -3.29 -0.46 -14.36
N VAL A 979 -4.53 0.03 -14.51
CA VAL A 979 -5.75 -0.78 -14.44
C VAL A 979 -5.68 -1.98 -15.38
N THR A 980 -5.69 -3.18 -14.80
CA THR A 980 -5.75 -4.44 -15.52
C THR A 980 -7.08 -5.10 -15.22
N ARG A 981 -7.81 -5.45 -16.28
CA ARG A 981 -9.08 -6.18 -16.18
C ARG A 981 -8.87 -7.64 -16.60
N PRO A 982 -9.58 -8.59 -15.99
CA PRO A 982 -9.48 -9.99 -16.35
C PRO A 982 -9.91 -10.17 -17.81
N LYS A 983 -9.19 -11.02 -18.53
CA LYS A 983 -9.33 -11.18 -19.99
C LYS A 983 -9.98 -12.52 -20.31
N MET A 984 -10.83 -12.50 -21.34
CA MET A 984 -11.46 -13.68 -21.93
C MET A 984 -11.23 -13.64 -23.44
N ILE A 985 -10.56 -14.63 -24.01
CA ILE A 985 -10.19 -14.67 -25.43
C ILE A 985 -10.79 -15.93 -26.06
N ILE A 986 -11.72 -15.75 -26.99
CA ILE A 986 -12.35 -16.84 -27.74
C ILE A 986 -11.64 -16.97 -29.10
N TYR A 987 -11.20 -18.18 -29.45
CA TYR A 987 -10.44 -18.45 -30.69
C TYR A 987 -10.78 -19.80 -31.35
#